data_AF-A0A0G2G8X6-F1
#
_entry.id   AF-A0A0G2G8X6-F1
#
_cell.length_a   1.000
_cell.length_b   1.000
_cell.length_c   1.000
_cell.angle_alpha   90.00
_cell.angle_beta   90.00
_cell.angle_gamma   90.00
#
_symmetry.space_group_name_H-M   'P 1'
#
loop_
_entity.id
_entity.type
_entity.pdbx_description
1 polymer ?
#
loop_
_entity_poly.entity_id
_entity_poly.type
_entity_poly.pdbx_seq_one_letter_code
_entity_poly.pdbx_strand_id
1 'polypeptide(L)'
;MSKVPGSTAEPVDVDAAAARATAKLTERYADESYKLFSNIKVDDPTPEEARTIRNKCVIWILSFLCIGYHLMYVDKQTLGSSAILGIMEDANLTSSQYNWLSSIFYLGYLLAEWPQNWALQRFPVAKYLSINLIIWGCILLLHIPCKNFASLFVVRFFLGIAEASIVPAFLLILSMFFTYDEQAVLMPCMWAIGNSSPITSGLLSYGVLFIDTGNFNPWKWFMVITGTLTILYGFLVYILFPSSPLTAHFLTPTQRAQSVLRIRSNHSGIEQKRFKASQFREALLDPKTWLFFLHAWSQEMANGLTNQYSLIIKSFGFSTLQTTLLGCVNGVTAFASLALAAVFLARVHNARAWLSAAAYVPPIVSCALLLRLPWENRWGLLAAIWIRATGGIPYSVVMVWAANCSAGHTKKTTVIALYHVGYGLGNILSPQLFQPKYKPSALLVHQKSSFDDAVAGCKSHETLLGYFSVYPRIHASANATTFEGLRDHMAFRFLGIPFAAPPVGALRFQHAQPPPHRPFVAATRPGAACLQTGWFAGNAFGLNPWGNSEDCLHLNVFTPSVPATAATTPLKPKPVLLWLHGGAMKTGTGESNESNESNGSDGSHGSADAIPGNYATSDKIAALRWVRAHIAPGFGGDPTNVTIVGHWTTVVDGVYTLDVPVARVAKGRKAVNPVRMILGFMPDEGQSLLETELPGPHLTSSFRGGLDVLVANGRATRAQADAVLESGLWVVDGSDEEEESASFLGNEGTLYPDAYNASIAVVSDTALQCDGSAFASVGAAAAAFESLWVYSMDRAYGLSYYNWYGACGSPTGNEHAPYCRCHSGDLYEVFGTYYLFDQPVRVDDDIYFTNAVQDM
;
A
#
# COMPACT_ATOMS: atom_id res chain seq x y z
N MET A 1 -45.48 53.76 3.08
CA MET A 1 -45.77 52.42 2.53
C MET A 1 -44.96 51.39 3.31
N SER A 2 -45.64 50.44 3.95
CA SER A 2 -45.19 49.12 4.43
C SER A 2 -44.06 49.00 5.48
N LYS A 3 -44.49 48.82 6.75
CA LYS A 3 -43.78 48.11 7.83
C LYS A 3 -43.71 46.60 7.54
N VAL A 4 -42.61 45.92 7.92
CA VAL A 4 -42.58 44.51 8.36
C VAL A 4 -41.55 44.40 9.51
N PRO A 5 -41.82 43.61 10.59
CA PRO A 5 -41.34 43.87 11.95
C PRO A 5 -40.12 43.05 12.37
N GLY A 6 -39.50 43.47 13.48
CA GLY A 6 -38.43 42.73 14.15
C GLY A 6 -38.89 41.38 14.71
N SER A 7 -38.04 40.37 14.56
CA SER A 7 -38.10 39.13 15.31
C SER A 7 -36.99 39.12 16.36
N THR A 8 -37.41 39.06 17.61
CA THR A 8 -36.59 38.71 18.78
C THR A 8 -35.90 37.36 18.55
N ALA A 9 -34.58 37.33 18.49
CA ALA A 9 -33.82 36.10 18.60
C ALA A 9 -33.87 35.64 20.06
N GLU A 10 -34.50 34.49 20.30
CA GLU A 10 -34.34 33.75 21.56
C GLU A 10 -32.85 33.40 21.75
N PRO A 11 -32.33 33.39 22.98
CA PRO A 11 -30.96 32.97 23.24
C PRO A 11 -30.84 31.49 22.89
N VAL A 12 -30.04 31.20 21.86
CA VAL A 12 -29.65 29.84 21.51
C VAL A 12 -28.79 29.31 22.65
N ASP A 13 -29.33 28.31 23.34
CA ASP A 13 -28.68 27.55 24.40
C ASP A 13 -27.34 26.97 23.88
N VAL A 14 -26.24 27.59 24.30
CA VAL A 14 -24.87 27.35 23.81
C VAL A 14 -24.42 25.93 24.15
N ASP A 15 -25.03 25.29 25.15
CA ASP A 15 -24.74 23.92 25.56
C ASP A 15 -25.32 22.88 24.58
N ALA A 16 -26.39 23.21 23.84
CA ALA A 16 -26.97 22.30 22.86
C ALA A 16 -26.18 22.25 21.54
N ALA A 17 -25.45 23.32 21.21
CA ALA A 17 -24.60 23.40 20.02
C ALA A 17 -23.24 22.69 20.24
N ALA A 18 -22.66 22.79 21.44
CA ALA A 18 -21.43 22.08 21.81
C ALA A 18 -21.60 20.54 21.82
N ALA A 19 -22.82 20.03 22.05
CA ALA A 19 -23.12 18.61 21.99
C ALA A 19 -23.17 18.02 20.55
N ARG A 20 -23.19 18.85 19.50
CA ARG A 20 -23.37 18.41 18.10
C ARG A 20 -22.08 18.30 17.27
N ALA A 21 -20.91 18.67 17.81
CA ALA A 21 -19.67 18.77 17.05
C ALA A 21 -18.47 17.96 17.58
N THR A 22 -18.72 16.84 18.26
CA THR A 22 -17.80 15.69 18.18
C THR A 22 -18.67 14.44 18.15
N ALA A 23 -18.91 13.89 16.96
CA ALA A 23 -19.24 12.47 16.92
C ALA A 23 -17.97 11.72 17.31
N LYS A 24 -17.62 11.71 18.61
CA LYS A 24 -16.77 10.67 19.19
C LYS A 24 -17.34 9.38 18.62
N LEU A 25 -16.54 8.65 17.84
CA LEU A 25 -16.93 7.33 17.39
C LEU A 25 -17.33 6.62 18.68
N THR A 26 -18.63 6.33 18.83
CA THR A 26 -19.16 5.84 20.11
C THR A 26 -18.28 4.67 20.52
N GLU A 27 -17.88 4.49 21.79
CA GLU A 27 -16.98 3.39 22.22
C GLU A 27 -17.34 2.03 21.60
N ARG A 28 -18.64 1.86 21.31
CA ARG A 28 -19.28 0.78 20.56
C ARG A 28 -18.73 0.50 19.15
N TYR A 29 -18.06 1.43 18.48
CA TYR A 29 -17.55 1.34 17.11
C TYR A 29 -16.02 1.49 17.02
N ALA A 30 -15.37 1.95 18.11
CA ALA A 30 -13.94 2.17 18.16
C ALA A 30 -13.16 0.85 18.27
N ASP A 31 -12.10 0.70 17.47
CA ASP A 31 -11.14 -0.41 17.54
C ASP A 31 -10.31 -0.32 18.83
N GLU A 32 -9.76 -1.43 19.32
CA GLU A 32 -8.92 -1.46 20.54
C GLU A 32 -7.67 -0.58 20.39
N SER A 33 -7.17 -0.40 19.15
CA SER A 33 -6.09 0.55 18.84
C SER A 33 -6.48 2.00 19.17
N TYR A 34 -7.71 2.41 18.87
CA TYR A 34 -8.20 3.77 19.15
C TYR A 34 -8.27 4.04 20.65
N LYS A 35 -8.61 3.02 21.47
CA LYS A 35 -8.62 3.11 22.94
C LYS A 35 -7.21 3.14 23.55
N LEU A 36 -6.21 2.60 22.86
CA LEU A 36 -4.82 2.67 23.32
C LEU A 36 -4.24 4.06 23.07
N PHE A 37 -4.42 4.59 21.86
CA PHE A 37 -3.89 5.92 21.48
C PHE A 37 -4.63 7.08 22.16
N SER A 38 -5.82 6.84 22.74
CA SER A 38 -6.45 7.81 23.63
C SER A 38 -5.74 7.95 24.98
N ASN A 39 -4.92 6.96 25.38
CA ASN A 39 -4.28 6.91 26.70
C ASN A 39 -2.76 7.08 26.64
N ILE A 40 -2.12 6.87 25.48
CA ILE A 40 -0.66 6.86 25.32
C ILE A 40 -0.30 7.56 23.99
N LYS A 41 0.52 8.61 24.04
CA LYS A 41 1.19 9.22 22.88
C LYS A 41 2.60 8.61 22.76
N VAL A 42 2.91 8.00 21.62
CA VAL A 42 4.21 7.40 21.30
C VAL A 42 4.51 7.71 19.85
N ASP A 43 5.74 8.13 19.55
CA ASP A 43 6.21 8.45 18.21
C ASP A 43 6.31 7.20 17.33
N ASP A 44 6.28 7.39 16.01
CA ASP A 44 6.45 6.30 15.07
C ASP A 44 7.83 5.63 15.23
N PRO A 45 7.89 4.29 15.20
CA PRO A 45 9.15 3.58 15.37
C PRO A 45 10.12 3.88 14.23
N THR A 46 11.38 4.15 14.57
CA THR A 46 12.45 4.22 13.57
C THR A 46 12.58 2.88 12.82
N PRO A 47 13.15 2.84 11.60
CA PRO A 47 13.32 1.60 10.84
C PRO A 47 14.08 0.51 11.60
N GLU A 48 15.00 0.87 12.49
CA GLU A 48 15.78 -0.05 13.32
C GLU A 48 14.96 -0.62 14.50
N GLU A 49 14.18 0.23 15.17
CA GLU A 49 13.26 -0.20 16.23
C GLU A 49 12.17 -1.11 15.68
N ALA A 50 11.60 -0.76 14.52
CA ALA A 50 10.60 -1.59 13.83
C ALA A 50 11.14 -2.99 13.51
N ARG A 51 12.41 -3.10 13.05
CA ARG A 51 13.07 -4.40 12.83
C ARG A 51 13.30 -5.18 14.12
N THR A 52 13.68 -4.49 15.20
CA THR A 52 13.91 -5.13 16.51
C THR A 52 12.60 -5.69 17.07
N ILE A 53 11.52 -4.91 17.03
CA ILE A 53 10.18 -5.34 17.43
C ILE A 53 9.71 -6.51 16.58
N ARG A 54 9.87 -6.44 15.25
CA ARG A 54 9.55 -7.53 14.33
C ARG A 54 10.31 -8.81 14.71
N ASN A 55 11.63 -8.74 14.92
CA ASN A 55 12.44 -9.92 15.24
C ASN A 55 12.00 -10.56 16.56
N LYS A 56 11.66 -9.77 17.58
CA LYS A 56 11.06 -10.27 18.82
C LYS A 56 9.73 -10.98 18.56
N CYS A 57 8.86 -10.38 17.76
CA CYS A 57 7.57 -10.98 17.39
C CYS A 57 7.75 -12.27 16.60
N VAL A 58 8.72 -12.35 15.68
CA VAL A 58 9.05 -13.60 14.96
C VAL A 58 9.48 -14.68 15.96
N ILE A 59 10.44 -14.38 16.84
CA ILE A 59 10.96 -15.38 17.79
C ILE A 59 9.86 -15.90 18.71
N TRP A 60 9.01 -15.04 19.25
CA TRP A 60 7.96 -15.45 20.16
C TRP A 60 6.73 -15.99 19.43
N ILE A 61 6.07 -15.17 18.62
CA ILE A 61 4.78 -15.51 18.01
C ILE A 61 4.94 -16.63 16.98
N LEU A 62 5.88 -16.51 16.04
CA LEU A 62 6.03 -17.51 14.97
C LEU A 62 6.43 -18.88 15.53
N SER A 63 7.30 -18.93 16.54
CA SER A 63 7.70 -20.22 17.14
C SER A 63 6.52 -20.98 17.73
N PHE A 64 5.63 -20.30 18.46
CA PHE A 64 4.40 -20.92 18.95
C PHE A 64 3.52 -21.36 17.78
N LEU A 65 3.27 -20.49 16.80
CA LEU A 65 2.45 -20.83 15.63
C LEU A 65 3.00 -22.06 14.89
N CYS A 66 4.31 -22.13 14.67
CA CYS A 66 4.97 -23.25 14.00
C CYS A 66 4.82 -24.58 14.76
N ILE A 67 5.00 -24.57 16.09
CA ILE A 67 4.84 -25.77 16.92
C ILE A 67 3.38 -26.23 16.91
N GLY A 68 2.43 -25.31 17.10
CA GLY A 68 1.00 -25.63 17.09
C GLY A 68 0.53 -26.15 15.73
N TYR A 69 1.03 -25.55 14.65
CA TYR A 69 0.74 -25.99 13.29
C TYR A 69 1.36 -27.36 12.97
N HIS A 70 2.56 -27.66 13.50
CA HIS A 70 3.17 -28.98 13.39
C HIS A 70 2.33 -30.05 14.09
N LEU A 71 1.94 -29.81 15.34
CA LEU A 71 1.10 -30.75 16.10
C LEU A 71 -0.25 -30.98 15.42
N MET A 72 -0.87 -29.93 14.86
CA MET A 72 -2.07 -30.06 14.04
C MET A 72 -1.91 -31.04 12.89
N TYR A 73 -0.82 -30.92 12.13
CA TYR A 73 -0.57 -31.83 11.03
C TYR A 73 -0.21 -33.24 11.48
N VAL A 74 0.51 -33.42 12.60
CA VAL A 74 0.78 -34.75 13.17
C VAL A 74 -0.53 -35.45 13.52
N ASP A 75 -1.41 -34.73 14.22
CA ASP A 75 -2.68 -35.25 14.70
C ASP A 75 -3.66 -35.56 13.56
N LYS A 76 -3.69 -34.75 12.49
CA LYS A 76 -4.46 -35.07 11.27
C LYS A 76 -4.00 -36.38 10.62
N GLN A 77 -2.68 -36.61 10.62
CA GLN A 77 -2.06 -37.82 10.05
C GLN A 77 -2.20 -39.06 10.95
N THR A 78 -2.73 -38.91 12.18
CA THR A 78 -2.86 -40.04 13.11
C THR A 78 -3.73 -41.17 12.54
N LEU A 79 -4.80 -40.86 11.80
CA LEU A 79 -5.66 -41.89 11.20
C LEU A 79 -4.89 -42.71 10.15
N GLY A 80 -4.16 -42.02 9.26
CA GLY A 80 -3.34 -42.65 8.21
C GLY A 80 -2.23 -43.52 8.78
N SER A 81 -1.52 -43.02 9.79
CA SER A 81 -0.48 -43.78 10.48
C SER A 81 -1.06 -44.95 11.28
N SER A 82 -2.22 -44.77 11.91
CA SER A 82 -2.88 -45.86 12.66
C SER A 82 -3.40 -46.97 11.75
N ALA A 83 -3.74 -46.67 10.48
CA ALA A 83 -4.16 -47.66 9.49
C ALA A 83 -3.10 -48.74 9.26
N ILE A 84 -1.82 -48.35 9.22
CA ILE A 84 -0.69 -49.30 9.08
C ILE A 84 -0.26 -49.93 10.41
N LEU A 85 -0.62 -49.33 11.55
CA LEU A 85 -0.35 -49.82 12.91
C LEU A 85 -1.46 -50.75 13.47
N GLY A 86 -2.49 -51.06 12.67
CA GLY A 86 -3.48 -52.10 12.98
C GLY A 86 -4.87 -51.63 13.42
N ILE A 87 -5.20 -50.34 13.33
CA ILE A 87 -6.55 -49.85 13.73
C ILE A 87 -7.68 -50.46 12.88
N MET A 88 -7.41 -50.79 11.62
CA MET A 88 -8.40 -51.38 10.72
C MET A 88 -8.83 -52.77 11.17
N GLU A 89 -7.87 -53.57 11.67
CA GLU A 89 -8.10 -54.91 12.19
C GLU A 89 -8.75 -54.86 13.57
N ASP A 90 -8.25 -54.00 14.48
CA ASP A 90 -8.75 -53.88 15.86
C ASP A 90 -10.22 -53.39 15.94
N ALA A 91 -10.64 -52.52 15.01
CA ALA A 91 -12.00 -51.97 14.95
C ALA A 91 -12.90 -52.58 13.86
N ASN A 92 -12.44 -53.65 13.18
CA ASN A 92 -13.14 -54.36 12.10
C ASN A 92 -13.66 -53.42 10.99
N LEU A 93 -12.81 -52.52 10.50
CA LEU A 93 -13.19 -51.48 9.54
C LEU A 93 -13.10 -51.96 8.10
N THR A 94 -14.17 -51.76 7.33
CA THR A 94 -14.13 -51.87 5.87
C THR A 94 -13.41 -50.66 5.25
N SER A 95 -12.89 -50.79 4.02
CA SER A 95 -12.25 -49.66 3.32
C SER A 95 -13.20 -48.47 3.11
N SER A 96 -14.50 -48.72 2.90
CA SER A 96 -15.49 -47.65 2.77
C SER A 96 -15.72 -46.92 4.11
N GLN A 97 -15.81 -47.67 5.21
CA GLN A 97 -15.91 -47.10 6.55
C GLN A 97 -14.66 -46.28 6.90
N TYR A 98 -13.46 -46.75 6.56
CA TYR A 98 -12.23 -45.98 6.75
C TYR A 98 -12.25 -44.64 5.99
N ASN A 99 -12.71 -44.63 4.74
CA ASN A 99 -12.86 -43.38 3.98
C ASN A 99 -13.88 -42.44 4.63
N TRP A 100 -14.99 -42.96 5.16
CA TRP A 100 -15.96 -42.17 5.92
C TRP A 100 -15.39 -41.59 7.21
N LEU A 101 -14.50 -42.31 7.91
CA LEU A 101 -13.78 -41.77 9.07
C LEU A 101 -12.91 -40.57 8.68
N SER A 102 -12.32 -40.56 7.49
CA SER A 102 -11.62 -39.38 6.97
C SER A 102 -12.59 -38.24 6.68
N SER A 103 -13.70 -38.50 5.97
CA SER A 103 -14.66 -37.47 5.56
C SER A 103 -15.42 -36.82 6.72
N ILE A 104 -15.83 -37.59 7.74
CA ILE A 104 -16.65 -37.08 8.85
C ILE A 104 -15.93 -36.04 9.71
N PHE A 105 -14.61 -36.16 9.84
CA PHE A 105 -13.77 -35.17 10.50
C PHE A 105 -13.92 -33.80 9.81
N TYR A 106 -13.84 -33.77 8.48
CA TYR A 106 -13.98 -32.52 7.72
C TYR A 106 -15.41 -31.99 7.71
N LEU A 107 -16.42 -32.84 7.85
CA LEU A 107 -17.80 -32.39 8.04
C LEU A 107 -17.97 -31.68 9.39
N GLY A 108 -17.41 -32.23 10.46
CA GLY A 108 -17.38 -31.57 11.78
C GLY A 108 -16.63 -30.24 11.73
N TYR A 109 -15.49 -30.23 11.05
CA TYR A 109 -14.68 -29.02 10.80
C TYR A 109 -15.52 -27.94 10.08
N LEU A 110 -16.18 -28.30 8.98
CA LEU A 110 -17.01 -27.41 8.18
C LEU A 110 -18.17 -26.79 8.97
N LEU A 111 -18.85 -27.59 9.79
CA LEU A 111 -19.96 -27.11 10.63
C LEU A 111 -19.48 -26.15 11.72
N ALA A 112 -18.29 -26.40 12.27
CA ALA A 112 -17.72 -25.61 13.35
C ALA A 112 -17.00 -24.35 12.88
N GLU A 113 -16.59 -24.25 11.60
CA GLU A 113 -15.93 -23.07 11.04
C GLU A 113 -16.64 -21.76 11.37
N TRP A 114 -17.96 -21.69 11.17
CA TRP A 114 -18.71 -20.46 11.46
C TRP A 114 -18.82 -20.15 12.96
N PRO A 115 -19.30 -21.07 13.83
CA PRO A 115 -19.34 -20.84 15.28
C PRO A 115 -17.99 -20.53 15.90
N GLN A 116 -16.93 -21.25 15.51
CA GLN A 116 -15.58 -21.08 16.04
C GLN A 116 -14.98 -19.73 15.62
N ASN A 117 -15.14 -19.31 14.35
CA ASN A 117 -14.72 -17.98 13.90
C ASN A 117 -15.44 -16.86 14.62
N TRP A 118 -16.74 -17.02 14.85
CA TRP A 118 -17.52 -16.06 15.62
C TRP A 118 -17.08 -15.99 17.09
N ALA A 119 -16.71 -17.12 17.68
CA ALA A 119 -16.17 -17.18 19.04
C ALA A 119 -14.78 -16.52 19.14
N LEU A 120 -13.90 -16.71 18.14
CA LEU A 120 -12.59 -16.05 18.05
C LEU A 120 -12.69 -14.53 17.98
N GLN A 121 -13.80 -13.98 17.47
CA GLN A 121 -14.06 -12.53 17.47
C GLN A 121 -14.54 -11.99 18.82
N ARG A 122 -15.01 -12.85 19.73
CA ARG A 122 -15.60 -12.45 21.02
C ARG A 122 -14.70 -12.72 22.21
N PHE A 123 -13.96 -13.83 22.17
CA PHE A 123 -13.10 -14.27 23.26
C PHE A 123 -11.64 -13.95 22.95
N PRO A 124 -10.78 -13.80 23.98
CA PRO A 124 -9.35 -13.66 23.78
C PRO A 124 -8.80 -14.84 22.98
N VAL A 125 -8.23 -14.56 21.80
CA VAL A 125 -7.85 -15.57 20.80
C VAL A 125 -6.95 -16.65 21.39
N ALA A 126 -5.92 -16.27 22.18
CA ALA A 126 -4.99 -17.23 22.79
C ALA A 126 -5.69 -18.20 23.76
N LYS A 127 -6.54 -17.68 24.65
CA LYS A 127 -7.24 -18.50 25.65
C LYS A 127 -8.23 -19.43 24.99
N TYR A 128 -9.00 -18.92 24.03
CA TYR A 128 -9.94 -19.74 23.29
C TYR A 128 -9.26 -20.84 22.48
N LEU A 129 -8.15 -20.51 21.80
CA LEU A 129 -7.31 -21.48 21.09
C LEU A 129 -6.78 -22.55 22.04
N SER A 130 -6.18 -22.18 23.17
CA SER A 130 -5.61 -23.13 24.13
C SER A 130 -6.64 -24.10 24.73
N ILE A 131 -7.85 -23.63 25.04
CA ILE A 131 -8.94 -24.50 25.51
C ILE A 131 -9.34 -25.50 24.41
N ASN A 132 -9.45 -25.05 23.15
CA ASN A 132 -9.71 -25.95 22.03
C ASN A 132 -8.57 -26.97 21.83
N LEU A 133 -7.30 -26.58 21.97
CA LEU A 133 -6.14 -27.49 21.91
C LEU A 133 -6.23 -28.60 22.97
N ILE A 134 -6.60 -28.26 24.21
CA ILE A 134 -6.74 -29.24 25.30
C ILE A 134 -7.92 -30.18 25.01
N ILE A 135 -9.07 -29.65 24.61
CA ILE A 135 -10.26 -30.46 24.25
C ILE A 135 -9.92 -31.42 23.11
N TRP A 136 -9.27 -30.92 22.07
CA TRP A 136 -8.80 -31.71 20.94
C TRP A 136 -7.87 -32.84 21.38
N GLY A 137 -6.82 -32.56 22.16
CA GLY A 137 -5.93 -33.60 22.67
C GLY A 137 -6.66 -34.65 23.53
N CYS A 138 -7.65 -34.25 24.34
CA CYS A 138 -8.51 -35.19 25.06
C CYS A 138 -9.33 -36.07 24.11
N ILE A 139 -9.88 -35.52 23.03
CA ILE A 139 -10.64 -36.27 22.02
C ILE A 139 -9.73 -37.27 21.27
N LEU A 140 -8.46 -36.94 21.03
CA LEU A 140 -7.51 -37.90 20.47
C LEU A 140 -7.34 -39.11 21.40
N LEU A 141 -7.18 -38.89 22.71
CA LEU A 141 -7.10 -39.97 23.69
C LEU A 141 -8.39 -40.80 23.76
N LEU A 142 -9.56 -40.20 23.51
CA LEU A 142 -10.84 -40.91 23.42
C LEU A 142 -10.95 -41.89 22.23
N HIS A 143 -10.01 -41.87 21.27
CA HIS A 143 -9.97 -42.89 20.21
C HIS A 143 -9.55 -44.27 20.73
N ILE A 144 -8.74 -44.33 21.80
CA ILE A 144 -8.21 -45.58 22.36
C ILE A 144 -9.31 -46.60 22.76
N PRO A 145 -10.38 -46.21 23.47
CA PRO A 145 -11.46 -47.14 23.83
C PRO A 145 -12.42 -47.48 22.67
N CYS A 146 -12.30 -46.85 21.50
CA CYS A 146 -13.22 -47.07 20.39
C CYS A 146 -12.93 -48.42 19.70
N LYS A 147 -13.93 -49.31 19.67
CA LYS A 147 -13.82 -50.69 19.13
C LYS A 147 -14.62 -50.94 17.86
N ASN A 148 -15.36 -49.94 17.38
CA ASN A 148 -16.24 -50.10 16.22
C ASN A 148 -16.32 -48.81 15.40
N PHE A 149 -16.82 -48.93 14.17
CA PHE A 149 -16.98 -47.79 13.26
C PHE A 149 -17.79 -46.64 13.88
N ALA A 150 -18.91 -46.92 14.55
CA ALA A 150 -19.79 -45.88 15.09
C ALA A 150 -19.08 -45.02 16.16
N SER A 151 -18.37 -45.65 17.08
CA SER A 151 -17.60 -44.95 18.12
C SER A 151 -16.49 -44.07 17.52
N LEU A 152 -15.70 -44.61 16.58
CA LEU A 152 -14.69 -43.85 15.85
C LEU A 152 -15.31 -42.70 15.03
N PHE A 153 -16.48 -42.92 14.43
CA PHE A 153 -17.17 -41.92 13.62
C PHE A 153 -17.58 -40.71 14.47
N VAL A 154 -18.15 -40.94 15.66
CA VAL A 154 -18.57 -39.88 16.59
C VAL A 154 -17.36 -39.12 17.14
N VAL A 155 -16.33 -39.81 17.62
CA VAL A 155 -15.15 -39.15 18.20
C VAL A 155 -14.44 -38.30 17.13
N ARG A 156 -14.34 -38.79 15.89
CA ARG A 156 -13.75 -38.03 14.78
C ARG A 156 -14.57 -36.82 14.33
N PHE A 157 -15.90 -36.89 14.42
CA PHE A 157 -16.76 -35.75 14.18
C PHE A 157 -16.46 -34.61 15.17
N PHE A 158 -16.41 -34.92 16.47
CA PHE A 158 -16.09 -33.94 17.51
C PHE A 158 -14.65 -33.43 17.44
N LEU A 159 -13.71 -34.28 17.01
CA LEU A 159 -12.34 -33.88 16.73
C LEU A 159 -12.29 -32.76 15.69
N GLY A 160 -13.06 -32.92 14.59
CA GLY A 160 -13.18 -31.89 13.56
C GLY A 160 -13.75 -30.57 14.08
N ILE A 161 -14.76 -30.64 14.98
CA ILE A 161 -15.34 -29.44 15.61
C ILE A 161 -14.31 -28.68 16.46
N ALA A 162 -13.48 -29.39 17.21
CA ALA A 162 -12.45 -28.78 18.06
C ALA A 162 -11.31 -28.16 17.24
N GLU A 163 -10.87 -28.83 16.16
CA GLU A 163 -9.76 -28.38 15.33
C GLU A 163 -10.11 -27.18 14.44
N ALA A 164 -11.40 -26.93 14.14
CA ALA A 164 -11.84 -25.86 13.21
C ALA A 164 -11.39 -24.43 13.56
N SER A 165 -10.98 -24.16 14.80
CA SER A 165 -10.57 -22.81 15.23
C SER A 165 -9.11 -22.46 14.95
N ILE A 166 -8.23 -23.45 14.77
CA ILE A 166 -6.77 -23.22 14.82
C ILE A 166 -6.25 -22.41 13.64
N VAL A 167 -6.64 -22.74 12.41
CA VAL A 167 -6.15 -22.07 11.20
C VAL A 167 -6.63 -20.62 11.14
N PRO A 168 -7.93 -20.32 11.38
CA PRO A 168 -8.38 -18.93 11.46
C PRO A 168 -7.75 -18.15 12.61
N ALA A 169 -7.54 -18.77 13.78
CA ALA A 169 -6.84 -18.12 14.90
C ALA A 169 -5.42 -17.70 14.51
N PHE A 170 -4.67 -18.59 13.83
CA PHE A 170 -3.32 -18.29 13.35
C PHE A 170 -3.28 -17.17 12.31
N LEU A 171 -4.24 -17.16 11.37
CA LEU A 171 -4.40 -16.07 10.41
C LEU A 171 -4.67 -14.73 11.08
N LEU A 172 -5.55 -14.70 12.09
CA LEU A 172 -5.86 -13.49 12.85
C LEU A 172 -4.61 -12.99 13.58
N ILE A 173 -3.92 -13.86 14.32
CA ILE A 173 -2.69 -13.53 15.04
C ILE A 173 -1.62 -12.99 14.08
N LEU A 174 -1.39 -13.64 12.94
CA LEU A 174 -0.40 -13.16 11.97
C LEU A 174 -0.76 -11.76 11.45
N SER A 175 -2.04 -11.49 11.24
CA SER A 175 -2.51 -10.16 10.83
C SER A 175 -2.42 -9.09 11.92
N MET A 176 -2.43 -9.49 13.19
CA MET A 176 -2.32 -8.59 14.35
C MET A 176 -0.88 -8.24 14.71
N PHE A 177 0.12 -9.04 14.33
CA PHE A 177 1.51 -8.85 14.72
C PHE A 177 2.47 -8.54 13.55
N PHE A 178 2.07 -8.79 12.30
CA PHE A 178 2.96 -8.68 11.13
C PHE A 178 2.36 -7.86 9.97
N THR A 179 3.21 -7.22 9.17
CA THR A 179 2.78 -6.49 7.96
C THR A 179 2.40 -7.45 6.83
N TYR A 180 1.67 -7.00 5.81
CA TYR A 180 1.27 -7.87 4.68
C TYR A 180 2.43 -8.51 3.93
N ASP A 181 3.56 -7.81 3.83
CA ASP A 181 4.78 -8.34 3.20
C ASP A 181 5.46 -9.40 4.05
N GLU A 182 5.48 -9.20 5.37
CA GLU A 182 5.98 -10.20 6.32
C GLU A 182 5.10 -11.44 6.32
N GLN A 183 3.77 -11.27 6.38
CA GLN A 183 2.82 -12.38 6.36
C GLN A 183 3.01 -13.30 5.14
N ALA A 184 3.37 -12.74 3.99
CA ALA A 184 3.61 -13.51 2.77
C ALA A 184 4.83 -14.44 2.86
N VAL A 185 5.83 -14.11 3.67
CA VAL A 185 7.01 -14.96 3.92
C VAL A 185 6.76 -15.90 5.09
N LEU A 186 6.15 -15.38 6.16
CA LEU A 186 5.92 -16.14 7.40
C LEU A 186 4.93 -17.29 7.21
N MET A 187 3.95 -17.14 6.31
CA MET A 187 2.99 -18.20 6.03
C MET A 187 3.64 -19.46 5.45
N PRO A 188 4.40 -19.39 4.33
CA PRO A 188 5.17 -20.53 3.85
C PRO A 188 6.13 -21.12 4.89
N CYS A 189 6.76 -20.31 5.75
CA CYS A 189 7.61 -20.81 6.85
C CYS A 189 6.82 -21.68 7.85
N MET A 190 5.67 -21.19 8.33
CA MET A 190 4.80 -21.94 9.24
C MET A 190 4.29 -23.23 8.57
N TRP A 191 3.89 -23.13 7.30
CA TRP A 191 3.41 -24.24 6.51
C TRP A 191 4.49 -25.30 6.24
N ALA A 192 5.75 -24.90 6.03
CA ALA A 192 6.87 -25.82 5.86
C ALA A 192 7.02 -26.73 7.08
N ILE A 193 6.93 -26.14 8.28
CA ILE A 193 7.03 -26.87 9.54
C ILE A 193 5.79 -27.76 9.76
N GLY A 194 4.58 -27.32 9.39
CA GLY A 194 3.39 -28.19 9.43
C GLY A 194 3.50 -29.41 8.52
N ASN A 195 3.85 -29.17 7.25
CA ASN A 195 3.94 -30.24 6.24
C ASN A 195 5.14 -31.18 6.44
N SER A 196 6.04 -30.88 7.38
CA SER A 196 7.10 -31.79 7.81
C SER A 196 6.62 -32.84 8.83
N SER A 197 5.36 -32.81 9.27
CA SER A 197 4.77 -33.80 10.18
C SER A 197 4.95 -35.27 9.79
N PRO A 198 5.04 -35.67 8.50
CA PRO A 198 5.32 -37.06 8.15
C PRO A 198 6.66 -37.56 8.68
N ILE A 199 7.63 -36.67 8.94
CA ILE A 199 8.92 -37.03 9.57
C ILE A 199 8.68 -37.49 11.02
N THR A 200 8.03 -36.66 11.82
CA THR A 200 7.73 -36.96 13.23
C THR A 200 6.74 -38.11 13.35
N SER A 201 5.66 -38.11 12.57
CA SER A 201 4.66 -39.18 12.54
C SER A 201 5.27 -40.52 12.09
N GLY A 202 6.14 -40.51 11.07
CA GLY A 202 6.82 -41.71 10.57
C GLY A 202 7.80 -42.29 11.57
N LEU A 203 8.65 -41.46 12.19
CA LEU A 203 9.60 -41.88 13.23
C LEU A 203 8.89 -42.35 14.51
N LEU A 204 7.82 -41.66 14.92
CA LEU A 204 7.02 -42.06 16.08
C LEU A 204 6.31 -43.39 15.81
N SER A 205 5.72 -43.56 14.61
CA SER A 205 5.10 -44.82 14.19
C SER A 205 6.12 -45.97 14.15
N TYR A 206 7.34 -45.69 13.70
CA TYR A 206 8.44 -46.66 13.73
C TYR A 206 8.80 -47.06 15.17
N GLY A 207 8.92 -46.09 16.09
CA GLY A 207 9.25 -46.35 17.49
C GLY A 207 8.21 -47.19 18.23
N VAL A 208 6.91 -46.89 18.05
CA VAL A 208 5.83 -47.62 18.75
C VAL A 208 5.68 -49.07 18.27
N LEU A 209 6.17 -49.40 17.06
CA LEU A 209 6.16 -50.79 16.56
C LEU A 209 7.09 -51.72 17.36
N PHE A 210 8.06 -51.18 18.12
CA PHE A 210 8.94 -51.97 18.98
C PHE A 210 8.38 -52.15 20.40
N ILE A 211 7.26 -51.50 20.73
CA ILE A 211 6.64 -51.61 22.04
C ILE A 211 5.72 -52.84 22.04
N ASP A 212 6.21 -53.95 22.58
CA ASP A 212 5.42 -55.17 22.71
C ASP A 212 4.69 -55.19 24.06
N THR A 213 3.43 -54.76 24.03
CA THR A 213 2.50 -54.83 25.16
C THR A 213 1.31 -55.68 24.75
N GLY A 214 1.25 -56.95 25.18
CA GLY A 214 0.35 -57.97 24.61
C GLY A 214 -1.12 -57.58 24.41
N ASN A 215 -1.72 -56.75 25.28
CA ASN A 215 -3.12 -56.32 25.16
C ASN A 215 -3.32 -54.90 24.59
N PHE A 216 -2.24 -54.18 24.24
CA PHE A 216 -2.28 -52.79 23.83
C PHE A 216 -1.57 -52.59 22.50
N ASN A 217 -2.36 -52.53 21.43
CA ASN A 217 -1.87 -52.43 20.06
C ASN A 217 -1.04 -51.15 19.82
N PRO A 218 -0.02 -51.19 18.92
CA PRO A 218 0.89 -50.07 18.67
C PRO A 218 0.20 -48.74 18.31
N TRP A 219 -0.93 -48.78 17.59
CA TRP A 219 -1.69 -47.57 17.25
C TRP A 219 -2.26 -46.84 18.47
N LYS A 220 -2.53 -47.56 19.57
CA LYS A 220 -3.02 -46.95 20.82
C LYS A 220 -1.91 -46.19 21.52
N TRP A 221 -0.69 -46.71 21.53
CA TRP A 221 0.50 -45.98 22.04
C TRP A 221 0.77 -44.73 21.22
N PHE A 222 0.62 -44.82 19.91
CA PHE A 222 0.74 -43.67 19.01
C PHE A 222 -0.22 -42.54 19.42
N MET A 223 -1.51 -42.87 19.64
CA MET A 223 -2.53 -41.90 20.09
C MET A 223 -2.27 -41.34 21.49
N VAL A 224 -1.73 -42.14 22.42
CA VAL A 224 -1.35 -41.66 23.76
C VAL A 224 -0.29 -40.58 23.66
N ILE A 225 0.76 -40.82 22.88
CA ILE A 225 1.91 -39.90 22.77
C ILE A 225 1.47 -38.60 22.10
N THR A 226 0.79 -38.68 20.95
CA THR A 226 0.35 -37.47 20.22
C THR A 226 -0.68 -36.67 21.02
N GLY A 227 -1.71 -37.33 21.55
CA GLY A 227 -2.76 -36.67 22.35
C GLY A 227 -2.21 -35.98 23.61
N THR A 228 -1.27 -36.61 24.31
CA THR A 228 -0.64 -36.02 25.50
C THR A 228 0.22 -34.81 25.16
N LEU A 229 1.01 -34.87 24.09
CA LEU A 229 1.81 -33.73 23.63
C LEU A 229 0.94 -32.53 23.26
N THR A 230 -0.19 -32.77 22.59
CA THR A 230 -1.15 -31.71 22.23
C THR A 230 -1.79 -31.07 23.46
N ILE A 231 -2.13 -31.86 24.49
CA ILE A 231 -2.63 -31.32 25.78
C ILE A 231 -1.57 -30.45 26.46
N LEU A 232 -0.34 -30.96 26.59
CA LEU A 232 0.77 -30.23 27.22
C LEU A 232 1.04 -28.90 26.49
N TYR A 233 1.05 -28.93 25.16
CA TYR A 233 1.20 -27.73 24.36
C TYR A 233 0.03 -26.75 24.54
N GLY A 234 -1.21 -27.25 24.62
CA GLY A 234 -2.38 -26.43 24.95
C GLY A 234 -2.23 -25.67 26.28
N PHE A 235 -1.72 -26.32 27.33
CA PHE A 235 -1.40 -25.67 28.61
C PHE A 235 -0.30 -24.60 28.47
N LEU A 236 0.75 -24.87 27.69
CA LEU A 236 1.81 -23.90 27.42
C LEU A 236 1.26 -22.66 26.70
N VAL A 237 0.39 -22.85 25.70
CA VAL A 237 -0.27 -21.73 24.99
C VAL A 237 -1.15 -20.94 25.95
N TYR A 238 -1.89 -21.59 26.86
CA TYR A 238 -2.76 -20.90 27.82
C TYR A 238 -1.98 -19.94 28.73
N ILE A 239 -0.77 -20.33 29.17
CA ILE A 239 0.04 -19.58 30.14
C ILE A 239 0.92 -18.54 29.44
N LEU A 240 1.57 -18.91 28.34
CA LEU A 240 2.65 -18.11 27.73
C LEU A 240 2.20 -17.30 26.52
N PHE A 241 1.15 -17.69 25.79
CA PHE A 241 0.84 -17.08 24.51
C PHE A 241 0.00 -15.79 24.67
N PRO A 242 0.44 -14.63 24.14
CA PRO A 242 -0.32 -13.39 24.27
C PRO A 242 -1.52 -13.36 23.32
N SER A 243 -2.63 -12.74 23.76
CA SER A 243 -3.86 -12.66 22.96
C SER A 243 -3.88 -11.51 21.97
N SER A 244 -3.08 -10.46 22.21
CA SER A 244 -3.02 -9.26 21.37
C SER A 244 -1.67 -8.55 21.57
N PRO A 245 -1.25 -7.67 20.65
CA PRO A 245 -0.05 -6.84 20.82
C PRO A 245 -0.07 -6.03 22.13
N LEU A 246 -1.26 -5.63 22.59
CA LEU A 246 -1.48 -4.89 23.83
C LEU A 246 -1.17 -5.70 25.10
N THR A 247 -1.35 -7.01 25.03
CA THR A 247 -1.14 -7.96 26.14
C THR A 247 0.18 -8.71 26.03
N ALA A 248 1.02 -8.37 25.05
CA ALA A 248 2.28 -9.05 24.79
C ALA A 248 3.28 -8.86 25.95
N HIS A 249 3.44 -9.89 26.77
CA HIS A 249 4.30 -9.86 27.97
C HIS A 249 5.78 -9.64 27.63
N PHE A 250 6.24 -10.03 26.44
CA PHE A 250 7.63 -9.88 25.99
C PHE A 250 7.95 -8.50 25.37
N LEU A 251 6.95 -7.62 25.20
CA LEU A 251 7.13 -6.25 24.72
C LEU A 251 6.99 -5.25 25.88
N THR A 252 7.86 -4.24 25.90
CA THR A 252 7.73 -3.09 26.81
C THR A 252 6.49 -2.26 26.45
N PRO A 253 5.93 -1.45 27.38
CA PRO A 253 4.75 -0.63 27.11
C PRO A 253 4.92 0.28 25.87
N THR A 254 6.09 0.87 25.68
CA THR A 254 6.44 1.66 24.48
C THR A 254 6.47 0.82 23.21
N GLN A 255 7.13 -0.35 23.25
CA GLN A 255 7.19 -1.29 22.12
C GLN A 255 5.81 -1.83 21.73
N ARG A 256 4.86 -1.93 22.67
CA ARG A 256 3.48 -2.33 22.36
C ARG A 256 2.79 -1.28 21.48
N ALA A 257 2.89 0.01 21.85
CA ALA A 257 2.35 1.09 21.03
C ALA A 257 3.02 1.15 19.65
N GLN A 258 4.36 1.07 19.60
CA GLN A 258 5.11 1.04 18.33
C GLN A 258 4.78 -0.18 17.46
N SER A 259 4.51 -1.36 18.05
CA SER A 259 4.11 -2.54 17.28
C SER A 259 2.75 -2.38 16.61
N VAL A 260 1.84 -1.61 17.23
CA VAL A 260 0.56 -1.23 16.64
C VAL A 260 0.76 -0.21 15.51
N LEU A 261 1.58 0.83 15.72
CA LEU A 261 1.90 1.83 14.69
C LEU A 261 2.50 1.20 13.42
N ARG A 262 3.41 0.23 13.60
CA ARG A 262 4.02 -0.53 12.50
C ARG A 262 3.02 -1.24 11.58
N ILE A 263 1.88 -1.65 12.14
CA ILE A 263 0.85 -2.43 11.44
C ILE A 263 -0.23 -1.50 10.85
N ARG A 264 -0.20 -0.19 11.15
CA ARG A 264 -1.09 0.83 10.59
C ARG A 264 -1.09 0.83 9.06
N SER A 265 0.06 0.56 8.43
CA SER A 265 0.24 0.45 6.98
C SER A 265 -0.60 -0.66 6.33
N ASN A 266 -1.04 -1.67 7.09
CA ASN A 266 -1.92 -2.72 6.57
C ASN A 266 -3.35 -2.21 6.31
N HIS A 267 -3.72 -0.99 6.75
CA HIS A 267 -5.07 -0.43 6.62
C HIS A 267 -6.19 -1.38 7.13
N SER A 268 -5.83 -2.28 8.04
CA SER A 268 -6.74 -3.20 8.69
C SER A 268 -6.88 -2.81 10.15
N GLY A 269 -8.13 -2.67 10.61
CA GLY A 269 -8.40 -2.61 12.04
C GLY A 269 -7.82 -3.85 12.75
N ILE A 270 -7.30 -3.65 13.96
CA ILE A 270 -6.57 -4.67 14.73
C ILE A 270 -7.56 -5.66 15.32
N GLU A 271 -8.68 -5.19 15.87
CA GLU A 271 -9.72 -6.05 16.40
C GLU A 271 -11.09 -5.34 16.40
N GLN A 272 -11.99 -5.75 15.51
CA GLN A 272 -13.36 -5.23 15.49
C GLN A 272 -14.37 -6.32 15.84
N LYS A 273 -14.97 -6.20 17.03
CA LYS A 273 -15.88 -7.20 17.62
C LYS A 273 -17.30 -7.17 17.04
N ARG A 274 -17.64 -6.17 16.21
CA ARG A 274 -18.98 -6.00 15.63
C ARG A 274 -19.06 -6.47 14.17
N PHE A 275 -20.01 -7.36 13.90
CA PHE A 275 -20.36 -7.83 12.56
C PHE A 275 -21.07 -6.73 11.74
N LYS A 276 -20.53 -6.41 10.55
CA LYS A 276 -21.12 -5.46 9.60
C LYS A 276 -21.77 -6.21 8.43
N ALA A 277 -23.11 -6.24 8.39
CA ALA A 277 -23.86 -6.96 7.36
C ALA A 277 -23.60 -6.45 5.92
N SER A 278 -23.29 -5.16 5.75
CA SER A 278 -22.92 -4.59 4.44
C SER A 278 -21.64 -5.22 3.90
N GLN A 279 -20.59 -5.33 4.72
CA GLN A 279 -19.32 -5.97 4.35
C GLN A 279 -19.47 -7.48 4.10
N PHE A 280 -20.36 -8.14 4.84
CA PHE A 280 -20.69 -9.56 4.59
C PHE A 280 -21.35 -9.74 3.21
N ARG A 281 -22.35 -8.91 2.89
CA ARG A 281 -23.02 -8.94 1.57
C ARG A 281 -22.04 -8.59 0.45
N GLU A 282 -21.16 -7.62 0.68
CA GLU A 282 -20.09 -7.26 -0.26
C GLU A 282 -19.14 -8.43 -0.52
N ALA A 283 -18.69 -9.15 0.53
CA ALA A 283 -17.86 -10.35 0.37
C ALA A 283 -18.52 -11.43 -0.50
N LEU A 284 -19.83 -11.67 -0.32
CA LEU A 284 -20.56 -12.67 -1.10
C LEU A 284 -20.81 -12.28 -2.55
N LEU A 285 -20.95 -10.98 -2.83
CA LEU A 285 -21.17 -10.46 -4.18
C LEU A 285 -19.85 -10.23 -4.94
N ASP A 286 -18.71 -10.20 -4.25
CA ASP A 286 -17.39 -10.02 -4.86
C ASP A 286 -16.96 -11.30 -5.61
N PRO A 287 -16.80 -11.27 -6.94
CA PRO A 287 -16.38 -12.43 -7.72
C PRO A 287 -15.03 -13.01 -7.27
N LYS A 288 -14.14 -12.15 -6.73
CA LYS A 288 -12.82 -12.55 -6.23
C LYS A 288 -12.92 -13.59 -5.12
N THR A 289 -13.92 -13.46 -4.23
CA THR A 289 -14.17 -14.39 -3.14
C THR A 289 -14.44 -15.80 -3.66
N TRP A 290 -15.23 -15.92 -4.74
CA TRP A 290 -15.57 -17.21 -5.33
C TRP A 290 -14.40 -17.84 -6.08
N LEU A 291 -13.50 -17.04 -6.67
CA LEU A 291 -12.26 -17.57 -7.25
C LEU A 291 -11.34 -18.16 -6.18
N PHE A 292 -11.21 -17.50 -5.03
CA PHE A 292 -10.46 -18.03 -3.89
C PHE A 292 -11.12 -19.30 -3.31
N PHE A 293 -12.45 -19.34 -3.21
CA PHE A 293 -13.21 -20.54 -2.86
C PHE A 293 -12.93 -21.70 -3.82
N LEU A 294 -13.03 -21.46 -5.14
CA LEU A 294 -12.82 -22.48 -6.16
C LEU A 294 -11.39 -23.02 -6.12
N HIS A 295 -10.41 -22.14 -5.93
CA HIS A 295 -9.02 -22.53 -5.75
C HIS A 295 -8.82 -23.45 -4.52
N ALA A 296 -9.36 -23.06 -3.35
CA ALA A 296 -9.28 -23.87 -2.14
C ALA A 296 -9.94 -25.24 -2.34
N TRP A 297 -11.14 -25.25 -2.92
CA TRP A 297 -11.90 -26.47 -3.18
C TRP A 297 -11.17 -27.41 -4.15
N SER A 298 -10.70 -26.91 -5.29
CA SER A 298 -10.03 -27.74 -6.31
C SER A 298 -8.67 -28.25 -5.83
N GLN A 299 -7.92 -27.44 -5.08
CA GLN A 299 -6.62 -27.88 -4.55
C GLN A 299 -6.81 -28.97 -3.50
N GLU A 300 -7.80 -28.84 -2.62
CA GLU A 300 -8.03 -29.76 -1.51
C GLU A 300 -8.71 -31.07 -1.94
N MET A 301 -9.38 -31.08 -3.10
CA MET A 301 -9.79 -32.34 -3.75
C MET A 301 -8.61 -33.28 -3.99
N ALA A 302 -7.40 -32.75 -4.17
CA ALA A 302 -6.21 -33.58 -4.34
C ALA A 302 -5.63 -34.09 -3.00
N ASN A 303 -6.05 -33.55 -1.84
CA ASN A 303 -5.43 -33.82 -0.53
C ASN A 303 -5.77 -35.21 0.06
N GLY A 304 -6.85 -35.87 -0.36
CA GLY A 304 -7.19 -37.21 0.13
C GLY A 304 -6.13 -38.28 -0.16
N LEU A 305 -5.21 -38.04 -1.11
CA LEU A 305 -4.02 -38.87 -1.31
C LEU A 305 -3.15 -38.94 -0.04
N THR A 306 -3.09 -37.86 0.73
CA THR A 306 -2.24 -37.77 1.94
C THR A 306 -2.68 -38.76 3.01
N ASN A 307 -3.99 -38.90 3.26
CA ASN A 307 -4.54 -39.84 4.25
C ASN A 307 -4.45 -41.31 3.81
N GLN A 308 -4.26 -41.55 2.51
CA GLN A 308 -4.12 -42.88 1.91
C GLN A 308 -2.66 -43.22 1.62
N TYR A 309 -1.72 -42.30 1.86
CA TYR A 309 -0.34 -42.42 1.42
C TYR A 309 0.35 -43.67 1.97
N SER A 310 0.21 -43.93 3.26
CA SER A 310 0.77 -45.12 3.92
C SER A 310 0.19 -46.43 3.35
N LEU A 311 -1.09 -46.44 2.99
CA LEU A 311 -1.72 -47.61 2.35
C LEU A 311 -1.25 -47.79 0.90
N ILE A 312 -1.03 -46.69 0.18
CA ILE A 312 -0.55 -46.69 -1.20
C ILE A 312 0.90 -47.18 -1.27
N ILE A 313 1.81 -46.66 -0.44
CA ILE A 313 3.20 -47.15 -0.40
C ILE A 313 3.24 -48.64 -0.05
N LYS A 314 2.46 -49.07 0.96
CA LYS A 314 2.36 -50.49 1.32
C LYS A 314 1.88 -51.34 0.13
N SER A 315 0.96 -50.81 -0.68
CA SER A 315 0.46 -51.49 -1.89
C SER A 315 1.50 -51.67 -3.00
N PHE A 316 2.59 -50.88 -3.00
CA PHE A 316 3.73 -51.06 -3.92
C PHE A 316 4.65 -52.22 -3.51
N GLY A 317 4.34 -52.94 -2.43
CA GLY A 317 5.09 -54.11 -1.96
C GLY A 317 6.18 -53.81 -0.94
N PHE A 318 6.15 -52.63 -0.29
CA PHE A 318 7.04 -52.32 0.83
C PHE A 318 6.48 -52.87 2.16
N SER A 319 7.37 -53.25 3.08
CA SER A 319 6.95 -53.68 4.43
C SER A 319 6.35 -52.51 5.22
N THR A 320 5.59 -52.80 6.29
CA THR A 320 5.04 -51.76 7.18
C THR A 320 6.14 -50.83 7.72
N LEU A 321 7.28 -51.42 8.09
CA LEU A 321 8.42 -50.72 8.67
C LEU A 321 9.21 -49.89 7.64
N GLN A 322 9.28 -50.36 6.39
CA GLN A 322 9.80 -49.54 5.28
C GLN A 322 8.84 -48.40 4.94
N THR A 323 7.55 -48.67 4.95
CA THR A 323 6.51 -47.70 4.59
C THR A 323 6.49 -46.49 5.53
N THR A 324 6.67 -46.69 6.85
CA THR A 324 6.77 -45.57 7.80
C THR A 324 7.99 -44.69 7.52
N LEU A 325 9.15 -45.30 7.23
CA LEU A 325 10.39 -44.57 6.98
C LEU A 325 10.38 -43.80 5.66
N LEU A 326 9.81 -44.39 4.60
CA LEU A 326 9.64 -43.72 3.30
C LEU A 326 8.66 -42.53 3.40
N GLY A 327 7.78 -42.55 4.41
CA GLY A 327 6.94 -41.42 4.79
C GLY A 327 7.72 -40.17 5.20
N CYS A 328 8.87 -40.35 5.88
CA CYS A 328 9.71 -39.24 6.31
C CYS A 328 10.27 -38.45 5.13
N VAL A 329 10.61 -39.13 4.02
CA VAL A 329 11.14 -38.48 2.81
C VAL A 329 10.11 -37.50 2.23
N ASN A 330 8.82 -37.84 2.25
CA ASN A 330 7.75 -36.94 1.82
C ASN A 330 7.68 -35.68 2.70
N GLY A 331 7.88 -35.81 4.01
CA GLY A 331 7.95 -34.66 4.90
C GLY A 331 9.17 -33.78 4.63
N VAL A 332 10.32 -34.37 4.29
CA VAL A 332 11.54 -33.62 3.92
C VAL A 332 11.34 -32.85 2.61
N THR A 333 10.76 -33.46 1.58
CA THR A 333 10.52 -32.77 0.30
C THR A 333 9.49 -31.66 0.44
N ALA A 334 8.44 -31.87 1.25
CA ALA A 334 7.46 -30.83 1.55
C ALA A 334 8.10 -29.64 2.30
N PHE A 335 8.87 -29.92 3.36
CA PHE A 335 9.60 -28.89 4.10
C PHE A 335 10.54 -28.09 3.20
N ALA A 336 11.39 -28.77 2.41
CA ALA A 336 12.34 -28.13 1.53
C ALA A 336 11.65 -27.24 0.49
N SER A 337 10.55 -27.73 -0.12
CA SER A 337 9.82 -26.97 -1.14
C SER A 337 9.19 -25.67 -0.59
N LEU A 338 8.54 -25.73 0.57
CA LEU A 338 7.92 -24.57 1.22
C LEU A 338 8.96 -23.61 1.82
N ALA A 339 10.07 -24.13 2.36
CA ALA A 339 11.18 -23.31 2.83
C ALA A 339 11.84 -22.53 1.68
N LEU A 340 12.06 -23.17 0.52
CA LEU A 340 12.56 -22.50 -0.68
C LEU A 340 11.58 -21.44 -1.19
N ALA A 341 10.28 -21.72 -1.15
CA ALA A 341 9.24 -20.73 -1.48
C ALA A 341 9.29 -19.51 -0.54
N ALA A 342 9.48 -19.73 0.76
CA ALA A 342 9.62 -18.64 1.73
C ALA A 342 10.87 -17.78 1.43
N VAL A 343 12.03 -18.41 1.18
CA VAL A 343 13.27 -17.71 0.83
C VAL A 343 13.12 -16.92 -0.46
N PHE A 344 12.43 -17.47 -1.46
CA PHE A 344 12.15 -16.79 -2.71
C PHE A 344 11.27 -15.55 -2.50
N LEU A 345 10.18 -15.67 -1.74
CA LEU A 345 9.29 -14.54 -1.44
C LEU A 345 9.94 -13.47 -0.55
N ALA A 346 10.94 -13.84 0.25
CA ALA A 346 11.73 -12.89 1.02
C ALA A 346 12.69 -12.05 0.17
N ARG A 347 13.07 -12.53 -1.02
CA ARG A 347 14.02 -11.86 -1.92
C ARG A 347 13.37 -11.20 -3.13
N VAL A 348 12.25 -11.75 -3.60
CA VAL A 348 11.59 -11.31 -4.83
C VAL A 348 10.24 -10.68 -4.50
N HIS A 349 10.16 -9.37 -4.68
CA HIS A 349 8.93 -8.61 -4.47
C HIS A 349 7.91 -8.91 -5.58
N ASN A 350 6.61 -8.88 -5.24
CA ASN A 350 5.48 -9.07 -6.17
C ASN A 350 5.47 -10.38 -6.98
N ALA A 351 6.06 -11.46 -6.47
CA ALA A 351 6.15 -12.74 -7.17
C ALA A 351 5.18 -13.85 -6.68
N ARG A 352 4.23 -13.53 -5.79
CA ARG A 352 3.33 -14.51 -5.14
C ARG A 352 2.54 -15.37 -6.14
N ALA A 353 1.97 -14.73 -7.16
CA ALA A 353 1.16 -15.41 -8.16
C ALA A 353 2.00 -16.27 -9.11
N TRP A 354 3.14 -15.76 -9.56
CA TRP A 354 4.08 -16.48 -10.43
C TRP A 354 4.66 -17.71 -9.75
N LEU A 355 5.05 -17.58 -8.47
CA LEU A 355 5.51 -18.70 -7.66
C LEU A 355 4.43 -19.78 -7.54
N SER A 356 3.19 -19.39 -7.30
CA SER A 356 2.06 -20.31 -7.17
C SER A 356 1.77 -21.05 -8.49
N ALA A 357 1.80 -20.34 -9.63
CA ALA A 357 1.64 -20.95 -10.94
C ALA A 357 2.77 -21.95 -11.27
N ALA A 358 4.02 -21.57 -11.01
CA ALA A 358 5.18 -22.44 -11.24
C ALA A 358 5.15 -23.69 -10.34
N ALA A 359 4.70 -23.55 -9.09
CA ALA A 359 4.62 -24.66 -8.14
C ALA A 359 3.57 -25.72 -8.49
N TYR A 360 2.63 -25.44 -9.41
CA TYR A 360 1.70 -26.45 -9.93
C TYR A 360 2.30 -27.35 -11.02
N VAL A 361 3.43 -26.98 -11.63
CA VAL A 361 4.07 -27.79 -12.68
C VAL A 361 4.54 -29.15 -12.15
N PRO A 362 5.30 -29.25 -11.03
CA PRO A 362 5.76 -30.56 -10.54
C PRO A 362 4.62 -31.51 -10.12
N PRO A 363 3.52 -31.08 -9.46
CA PRO A 363 2.37 -31.93 -9.19
C PRO A 363 1.69 -32.45 -10.46
N ILE A 364 1.64 -31.67 -11.53
CA ILE A 364 1.12 -32.12 -12.84
C ILE A 364 2.02 -33.22 -13.41
N VAL A 365 3.34 -33.04 -13.35
CA VAL A 365 4.32 -34.06 -13.76
C VAL A 365 4.20 -35.33 -12.90
N SER A 366 4.04 -35.18 -11.59
CA SER A 366 3.78 -36.28 -10.65
C SER A 366 2.56 -37.10 -11.06
N CYS A 367 1.44 -36.43 -11.39
CA CYS A 367 0.24 -37.12 -11.86
C CYS A 367 0.48 -37.87 -13.17
N ALA A 368 1.17 -37.24 -14.14
CA ALA A 368 1.50 -37.88 -15.40
C ALA A 368 2.38 -39.13 -15.22
N LEU A 369 3.38 -39.06 -14.32
CA LEU A 369 4.25 -40.20 -13.98
C LEU A 369 3.47 -41.34 -13.31
N LEU A 370 2.61 -41.03 -12.32
CA LEU A 370 1.80 -42.03 -11.62
C LEU A 370 0.77 -42.72 -12.53
N LEU A 371 0.31 -42.04 -13.59
CA LEU A 371 -0.62 -42.61 -14.59
C LEU A 371 0.08 -43.48 -15.64
N ARG A 372 1.35 -43.22 -15.94
CA ARG A 372 2.07 -43.84 -17.08
C ARG A 372 3.08 -44.90 -16.67
N LEU A 373 3.64 -44.83 -15.46
CA LEU A 373 4.66 -45.77 -15.01
C LEU A 373 4.05 -47.17 -14.75
N PRO A 374 4.74 -48.24 -15.16
CA PRO A 374 4.32 -49.60 -14.84
C PRO A 374 4.44 -49.84 -13.32
N TRP A 375 3.53 -50.64 -12.77
CA TRP A 375 3.48 -50.99 -11.34
C TRP A 375 4.74 -51.70 -10.83
N GLU A 376 5.49 -52.31 -11.74
CA GLU A 376 6.80 -52.94 -11.47
C GLU A 376 7.87 -51.91 -11.06
N ASN A 377 7.76 -50.66 -11.54
CA ASN A 377 8.70 -49.58 -11.20
C ASN A 377 8.30 -48.87 -9.90
N ARG A 378 8.34 -49.62 -8.79
CA ARG A 378 7.97 -49.12 -7.44
C ARG A 378 8.73 -47.86 -7.01
N TRP A 379 10.00 -47.71 -7.41
CA TRP A 379 10.81 -46.54 -7.07
C TRP A 379 10.44 -45.31 -7.90
N GLY A 380 10.11 -45.49 -9.19
CA GLY A 380 9.58 -44.42 -10.02
C GLY A 380 8.23 -43.91 -9.53
N LEU A 381 7.34 -44.81 -9.12
CA LEU A 381 6.06 -44.45 -8.51
C LEU A 381 6.26 -43.69 -7.19
N LEU A 382 7.20 -44.12 -6.35
CA LEU A 382 7.51 -43.44 -5.10
C LEU A 382 8.09 -42.03 -5.32
N ALA A 383 9.05 -41.90 -6.24
CA ALA A 383 9.64 -40.60 -6.61
C ALA A 383 8.57 -39.63 -7.16
N ALA A 384 7.63 -40.13 -7.95
CA ALA A 384 6.50 -39.34 -8.43
C ALA A 384 5.66 -38.80 -7.27
N ILE A 385 5.45 -39.56 -6.19
CA ILE A 385 4.73 -39.04 -5.02
C ILE A 385 5.54 -37.93 -4.31
N TRP A 386 6.86 -38.07 -4.18
CA TRP A 386 7.67 -37.03 -3.52
C TRP A 386 7.71 -35.71 -4.28
N ILE A 387 7.70 -35.74 -5.62
CA ILE A 387 7.67 -34.54 -6.47
C ILE A 387 6.38 -33.71 -6.25
N ARG A 388 5.28 -34.38 -5.88
CA ARG A 388 3.98 -33.74 -5.62
C ARG A 388 4.01 -32.74 -4.46
N ALA A 389 4.96 -32.85 -3.54
CA ALA A 389 5.01 -32.07 -2.30
C ALA A 389 4.99 -30.53 -2.52
N THR A 390 5.46 -30.08 -3.68
CA THR A 390 5.40 -28.67 -4.14
C THR A 390 3.97 -28.10 -4.23
N GLY A 391 2.94 -28.94 -4.33
CA GLY A 391 1.54 -28.52 -4.35
C GLY A 391 1.03 -27.87 -3.05
N GLY A 392 1.81 -27.91 -1.98
CA GLY A 392 1.54 -27.16 -0.74
C GLY A 392 1.85 -25.66 -0.86
N ILE A 393 2.75 -25.27 -1.77
CA ILE A 393 3.17 -23.86 -1.94
C ILE A 393 1.98 -22.96 -2.33
N PRO A 394 1.21 -23.27 -3.39
CA PRO A 394 0.10 -22.40 -3.80
C PRO A 394 -0.94 -22.22 -2.70
N TYR A 395 -1.28 -23.28 -1.97
CA TYR A 395 -2.26 -23.18 -0.89
C TYR A 395 -1.81 -22.20 0.20
N SER A 396 -0.56 -22.30 0.66
CA SER A 396 -0.02 -21.41 1.70
C SER A 396 0.01 -19.93 1.27
N VAL A 397 0.38 -19.67 0.01
CA VAL A 397 0.56 -18.32 -0.54
C VAL A 397 -0.79 -17.68 -0.88
N VAL A 398 -1.72 -18.46 -1.42
CA VAL A 398 -3.00 -17.94 -1.92
C VAL A 398 -3.99 -17.73 -0.78
N MET A 399 -3.93 -18.55 0.27
CA MET A 399 -4.73 -18.34 1.48
C MET A 399 -4.42 -16.97 2.12
N VAL A 400 -3.14 -16.63 2.28
CA VAL A 400 -2.75 -15.31 2.82
C VAL A 400 -3.04 -14.18 1.83
N TRP A 401 -2.97 -14.46 0.53
CA TRP A 401 -3.34 -13.51 -0.50
C TRP A 401 -4.84 -13.17 -0.45
N ALA A 402 -5.72 -14.16 -0.27
CA ALA A 402 -7.16 -13.95 -0.10
C ALA A 402 -7.50 -13.06 1.11
N ALA A 403 -6.76 -13.28 2.21
CA ALA A 403 -6.86 -12.48 3.42
C ALA A 403 -6.39 -11.02 3.20
N ASN A 404 -5.32 -10.81 2.44
CA ASN A 404 -4.71 -9.48 2.23
C ASN A 404 -5.43 -8.66 1.15
N CYS A 405 -6.11 -9.30 0.21
CA CYS A 405 -6.93 -8.61 -0.81
C CYS A 405 -8.32 -8.19 -0.34
N SER A 406 -8.64 -8.37 0.94
CA SER A 406 -9.95 -8.09 1.51
C SER A 406 -9.84 -7.02 2.58
N ALA A 407 -10.26 -5.79 2.25
CA ALA A 407 -10.31 -4.68 3.20
C ALA A 407 -11.56 -4.75 4.10
N GLY A 408 -11.39 -4.45 5.39
CA GLY A 408 -12.45 -4.49 6.40
C GLY A 408 -12.54 -5.83 7.12
N HIS A 409 -12.65 -5.78 8.45
CA HIS A 409 -12.59 -6.95 9.33
C HIS A 409 -13.70 -7.98 9.03
N THR A 410 -14.96 -7.55 8.83
CA THR A 410 -16.06 -8.48 8.51
C THR A 410 -15.92 -9.06 7.10
N LYS A 411 -15.50 -8.26 6.10
CA LYS A 411 -15.29 -8.76 4.73
C LYS A 411 -14.18 -9.81 4.70
N LYS A 412 -13.01 -9.49 5.28
CA LYS A 412 -11.86 -10.39 5.38
C LYS A 412 -12.19 -11.72 6.06
N THR A 413 -12.83 -11.68 7.22
CA THR A 413 -13.25 -12.90 7.94
C THR A 413 -14.26 -13.72 7.14
N THR A 414 -15.17 -13.07 6.41
CA THR A 414 -16.12 -13.76 5.51
C THR A 414 -15.40 -14.45 4.34
N VAL A 415 -14.44 -13.78 3.69
CA VAL A 415 -13.65 -14.35 2.59
C VAL A 415 -12.81 -15.54 3.06
N ILE A 416 -12.16 -15.42 4.23
CA ILE A 416 -11.40 -16.51 4.84
C ILE A 416 -12.32 -17.67 5.21
N ALA A 417 -13.50 -17.42 5.79
CA ALA A 417 -14.46 -18.47 6.12
C ALA A 417 -14.90 -19.21 4.85
N LEU A 418 -15.21 -18.49 3.76
CA LEU A 418 -15.57 -19.12 2.47
C LEU A 418 -14.41 -19.94 1.90
N TYR A 419 -13.16 -19.46 2.00
CA TYR A 419 -11.98 -20.24 1.63
C TYR A 419 -11.94 -21.58 2.38
N HIS A 420 -12.19 -21.57 3.69
CA HIS A 420 -12.22 -22.79 4.51
C HIS A 420 -13.44 -23.68 4.25
N VAL A 421 -14.58 -23.11 3.83
CA VAL A 421 -15.72 -23.90 3.32
C VAL A 421 -15.30 -24.68 2.08
N GLY A 422 -14.58 -24.04 1.14
CA GLY A 422 -14.00 -24.72 -0.03
C GLY A 422 -13.06 -25.85 0.39
N TYR A 423 -12.14 -25.57 1.32
CA TYR A 423 -11.22 -26.56 1.91
C TYR A 423 -11.95 -27.77 2.51
N GLY A 424 -12.99 -27.53 3.31
CA GLY A 424 -13.78 -28.58 3.95
C GLY A 424 -14.51 -29.45 2.91
N LEU A 425 -15.18 -28.82 1.94
CA LEU A 425 -15.89 -29.54 0.88
C LEU A 425 -14.97 -30.41 0.02
N GLY A 426 -13.78 -29.90 -0.33
CA GLY A 426 -12.79 -30.66 -1.10
C GLY A 426 -12.32 -31.90 -0.35
N ASN A 427 -12.01 -31.74 0.93
CA ASN A 427 -11.55 -32.83 1.79
C ASN A 427 -12.63 -33.84 2.20
N ILE A 428 -13.92 -33.46 2.20
CA ILE A 428 -15.04 -34.40 2.40
C ILE A 428 -15.14 -35.35 1.20
N LEU A 429 -15.04 -34.80 -0.02
CA LEU A 429 -15.19 -35.54 -1.27
C LEU A 429 -13.95 -36.37 -1.62
N SER A 430 -12.75 -35.86 -1.34
CA SER A 430 -11.49 -36.48 -1.79
C SER A 430 -11.31 -37.96 -1.38
N PRO A 431 -11.52 -38.38 -0.11
CA PRO A 431 -11.43 -39.78 0.29
C PRO A 431 -12.46 -40.69 -0.39
N GLN A 432 -13.61 -40.15 -0.79
CA GLN A 432 -14.69 -40.92 -1.42
C GLN A 432 -14.36 -41.34 -2.86
N LEU A 433 -13.34 -40.72 -3.47
CA LEU A 433 -12.80 -41.13 -4.77
C LEU A 433 -12.02 -42.45 -4.67
N PHE A 434 -11.50 -42.82 -3.50
CA PHE A 434 -10.76 -44.08 -3.26
C PHE A 434 -11.69 -45.27 -3.00
N GLN A 435 -12.48 -45.67 -4.00
CA GLN A 435 -13.37 -46.84 -3.85
C GLN A 435 -12.67 -48.17 -4.18
N PRO A 436 -12.97 -49.26 -3.45
CA PRO A 436 -12.40 -50.59 -3.70
C PRO A 436 -12.64 -51.09 -5.13
N LYS A 437 -13.79 -50.74 -5.72
CA LYS A 437 -14.19 -51.10 -7.08
C LYS A 437 -13.21 -50.62 -8.16
N TYR A 438 -12.35 -49.67 -7.82
CA TYR A 438 -11.36 -49.16 -8.74
C TYR A 438 -9.99 -49.82 -8.59
N LYS A 439 -9.70 -50.73 -7.63
CA LYS A 439 -8.38 -51.38 -7.58
C LYS A 439 -8.10 -52.27 -8.82
N PRO A 440 -6.90 -52.22 -9.45
CA PRO A 440 -5.72 -51.40 -9.13
C PRO A 440 -5.80 -49.94 -9.66
N SER A 441 -6.72 -49.65 -10.57
CA SER A 441 -7.05 -48.35 -11.18
C SER A 441 -7.59 -47.24 -10.24
N ALA A 442 -7.60 -47.41 -8.91
CA ALA A 442 -8.13 -46.42 -7.96
C ALA A 442 -7.22 -45.19 -7.91
N LEU A 443 -5.91 -45.43 -8.09
CA LEU A 443 -4.93 -44.41 -8.40
C LEU A 443 -5.26 -43.70 -9.72
N LEU A 444 -5.62 -44.42 -10.79
CA LEU A 444 -5.90 -43.83 -12.11
C LEU A 444 -7.09 -42.85 -12.10
N VAL A 445 -8.19 -43.17 -11.39
CA VAL A 445 -9.39 -42.31 -11.34
C VAL A 445 -9.13 -41.03 -10.53
N HIS A 446 -8.51 -41.16 -9.36
CA HIS A 446 -8.16 -39.99 -8.54
C HIS A 446 -7.05 -39.16 -9.19
N GLN A 447 -6.06 -39.77 -9.84
CA GLN A 447 -4.98 -39.03 -10.52
C GLN A 447 -5.50 -38.27 -11.74
N LYS A 448 -6.50 -38.81 -12.44
CA LYS A 448 -7.18 -38.09 -13.52
C LYS A 448 -7.96 -36.88 -12.97
N SER A 449 -8.71 -37.05 -11.87
CA SER A 449 -9.31 -35.91 -11.15
C SER A 449 -8.26 -34.91 -10.72
N SER A 450 -7.23 -35.31 -9.97
CA SER A 450 -6.14 -34.45 -9.50
C SER A 450 -5.42 -33.72 -10.64
N PHE A 451 -5.28 -34.33 -11.82
CA PHE A 451 -4.71 -33.71 -13.01
C PHE A 451 -5.64 -32.64 -13.59
N ASP A 452 -6.91 -33.00 -13.81
CA ASP A 452 -7.95 -32.05 -14.28
C ASP A 452 -8.11 -30.89 -13.28
N ASP A 453 -7.97 -31.17 -11.98
CA ASP A 453 -8.04 -30.21 -10.87
C ASP A 453 -6.79 -29.34 -10.75
N ALA A 454 -5.59 -29.88 -10.97
CA ALA A 454 -4.37 -29.09 -11.03
C ALA A 454 -4.38 -28.15 -12.25
N VAL A 455 -4.92 -28.61 -13.38
CA VAL A 455 -5.17 -27.78 -14.56
C VAL A 455 -6.24 -26.73 -14.26
N ALA A 456 -7.33 -27.08 -13.56
CA ALA A 456 -8.35 -26.12 -13.13
C ALA A 456 -7.80 -25.08 -12.14
N GLY A 457 -6.96 -25.50 -11.20
CA GLY A 457 -6.23 -24.65 -10.26
C GLY A 457 -5.30 -23.69 -11.00
N CYS A 458 -4.55 -24.17 -11.99
CA CYS A 458 -3.71 -23.35 -12.86
C CYS A 458 -4.55 -22.33 -13.68
N LYS A 459 -5.67 -22.76 -14.28
CA LYS A 459 -6.60 -21.88 -15.02
C LYS A 459 -7.28 -20.86 -14.11
N SER A 460 -7.61 -21.22 -12.87
CA SER A 460 -8.14 -20.30 -11.87
C SER A 460 -7.08 -19.27 -11.48
N HIS A 461 -5.81 -19.69 -11.38
CA HIS A 461 -4.67 -18.80 -11.17
C HIS A 461 -4.41 -17.90 -12.36
N GLU A 462 -4.51 -18.40 -13.58
CA GLU A 462 -4.40 -17.61 -14.82
C GLU A 462 -5.57 -16.61 -14.94
N THR A 463 -6.75 -16.99 -14.49
CA THR A 463 -7.93 -16.10 -14.42
C THR A 463 -7.73 -15.06 -13.31
N LEU A 464 -7.25 -15.44 -12.13
CA LEU A 464 -6.87 -14.51 -11.06
C LEU A 464 -5.77 -13.57 -11.56
N LEU A 465 -4.74 -14.09 -12.21
CA LEU A 465 -3.71 -13.31 -12.89
C LEU A 465 -4.35 -12.40 -13.93
N GLY A 466 -5.31 -12.82 -14.75
CA GLY A 466 -6.01 -11.97 -15.71
C GLY A 466 -6.93 -10.91 -15.09
N TYR A 467 -7.47 -11.16 -13.89
CA TYR A 467 -8.23 -10.18 -13.11
C TYR A 467 -7.32 -9.19 -12.36
N PHE A 468 -6.09 -9.59 -12.04
CA PHE A 468 -5.12 -8.80 -11.27
C PHE A 468 -3.94 -8.26 -12.11
N SER A 469 -3.83 -8.68 -13.37
CA SER A 469 -2.91 -8.21 -14.39
C SER A 469 -3.67 -7.28 -15.31
N VAL A 470 -3.37 -5.99 -15.18
CA VAL A 470 -3.74 -4.92 -16.11
C VAL A 470 -5.22 -4.55 -16.04
N TYR A 471 -5.49 -3.41 -15.42
CA TYR A 471 -6.74 -2.65 -15.44
C TYR A 471 -7.61 -2.92 -16.70
N PRO A 472 -8.92 -3.23 -16.58
CA PRO A 472 -9.79 -3.49 -17.73
C PRO A 472 -9.65 -2.41 -18.80
N ARG A 473 -9.47 -2.84 -20.06
CA ARG A 473 -9.35 -1.90 -21.18
C ARG A 473 -10.68 -1.25 -21.49
N ILE A 474 -10.66 0.04 -21.76
CA ILE A 474 -11.84 0.85 -22.10
C ILE A 474 -11.58 1.64 -23.37
N HIS A 475 -12.62 1.89 -24.17
CA HIS A 475 -12.54 2.76 -25.33
C HIS A 475 -13.30 4.06 -25.12
N ALA A 476 -12.68 5.18 -25.49
CA ALA A 476 -13.30 6.49 -25.61
C ALA A 476 -13.14 6.98 -27.04
N SER A 477 -14.15 7.64 -27.61
CA SER A 477 -14.09 8.15 -28.97
C SER A 477 -14.32 9.67 -29.00
N ALA A 478 -13.38 10.42 -29.59
CA ALA A 478 -13.52 11.85 -29.83
C ALA A 478 -13.05 12.18 -31.24
N ASN A 479 -13.81 13.01 -31.97
CA ASN A 479 -13.45 13.54 -33.30
C ASN A 479 -12.92 12.47 -34.28
N ALA A 480 -13.62 11.32 -34.39
CA ALA A 480 -13.25 10.18 -35.24
C ALA A 480 -11.95 9.44 -34.85
N THR A 481 -11.37 9.73 -33.68
CA THR A 481 -10.26 8.95 -33.08
C THR A 481 -10.77 8.11 -31.92
N THR A 482 -10.35 6.85 -31.85
CA THR A 482 -10.62 5.95 -30.72
C THR A 482 -9.40 5.83 -29.82
N PHE A 483 -9.56 6.16 -28.54
CA PHE A 483 -8.55 6.06 -27.50
C PHE A 483 -8.79 4.80 -26.67
N GLU A 484 -7.81 3.91 -26.61
CA GLU A 484 -7.81 2.75 -25.71
C GLU A 484 -7.15 3.13 -24.38
N GLY A 485 -7.91 3.14 -23.29
CA GLY A 485 -7.43 3.45 -21.94
C GLY A 485 -7.60 2.28 -20.98
N LEU A 486 -7.36 2.55 -19.71
CA LEU A 486 -7.42 1.61 -18.60
C LEU A 486 -8.50 2.05 -17.60
N ARG A 487 -9.23 1.09 -17.02
CA ARG A 487 -10.19 1.35 -15.94
C ARG A 487 -9.68 0.80 -14.62
N ASP A 488 -9.52 1.66 -13.63
CA ASP A 488 -9.30 1.25 -12.25
C ASP A 488 -10.60 1.34 -11.41
N HIS A 489 -10.51 1.17 -10.10
CA HIS A 489 -11.66 1.23 -9.20
C HIS A 489 -12.11 2.67 -8.84
N MET A 490 -11.35 3.70 -9.22
CA MET A 490 -11.56 5.12 -8.90
C MET A 490 -11.86 6.01 -10.13
N ALA A 491 -11.29 5.71 -11.31
CA ALA A 491 -11.31 6.51 -12.52
C ALA A 491 -10.96 5.70 -13.80
N PHE A 492 -11.34 6.26 -14.94
CA PHE A 492 -10.85 5.88 -16.27
C PHE A 492 -9.57 6.69 -16.56
N ARG A 493 -8.51 6.00 -16.99
CA ARG A 493 -7.19 6.57 -17.25
C ARG A 493 -6.83 6.39 -18.73
N PHE A 494 -6.42 7.47 -19.37
CA PHE A 494 -5.89 7.46 -20.73
C PHE A 494 -4.54 8.17 -20.70
N LEU A 495 -3.47 7.44 -20.96
CA LEU A 495 -2.10 7.87 -20.73
C LEU A 495 -1.35 8.03 -22.06
N GLY A 496 -0.45 9.01 -22.15
CA GLY A 496 0.44 9.18 -23.31
C GLY A 496 -0.28 9.61 -24.59
N ILE A 497 -1.34 10.43 -24.49
CA ILE A 497 -2.08 10.90 -25.66
C ILE A 497 -1.30 12.02 -26.36
N PRO A 498 -0.93 11.89 -27.65
CA PRO A 498 -0.22 12.96 -28.35
C PRO A 498 -1.17 14.14 -28.62
N PHE A 499 -0.81 15.34 -28.16
CA PHE A 499 -1.61 16.55 -28.37
C PHE A 499 -1.07 17.47 -29.48
N ALA A 500 0.16 17.26 -29.92
CA ALA A 500 0.84 18.00 -30.99
C ALA A 500 1.74 17.06 -31.81
N ALA A 501 2.20 17.50 -32.98
CA ALA A 501 3.19 16.78 -33.76
C ALA A 501 4.53 16.75 -33.03
N PRO A 502 5.31 15.65 -33.11
CA PRO A 502 6.61 15.56 -32.44
C PRO A 502 7.54 16.68 -32.90
N PRO A 503 8.17 17.45 -31.99
CA PRO A 503 9.05 18.58 -32.32
C PRO A 503 10.45 18.10 -32.77
N VAL A 504 10.49 17.14 -33.70
CA VAL A 504 11.71 16.51 -34.21
C VAL A 504 12.03 16.97 -35.62
N GLY A 505 13.31 16.86 -36.02
CA GLY A 505 13.76 17.18 -37.37
C GLY A 505 13.47 18.63 -37.76
N ALA A 506 12.70 18.82 -38.84
CA ALA A 506 12.34 20.16 -39.34
C ALA A 506 11.40 20.94 -38.41
N LEU A 507 10.72 20.27 -37.47
CA LEU A 507 9.81 20.91 -36.50
C LEU A 507 10.52 21.36 -35.21
N ARG A 508 11.84 21.11 -35.07
CA ARG A 508 12.62 21.62 -33.94
C ARG A 508 12.60 23.14 -33.93
N PHE A 509 12.37 23.73 -32.76
CA PHE A 509 12.29 25.19 -32.56
C PHE A 509 11.25 25.86 -33.48
N GLN A 510 10.12 25.18 -33.73
CA GLN A 510 8.97 25.76 -34.38
C GLN A 510 7.76 25.75 -33.42
N HIS A 511 6.76 26.58 -33.72
CA HIS A 511 5.48 26.50 -33.03
C HIS A 511 4.84 25.14 -33.19
N ALA A 512 4.32 24.60 -32.07
CA ALA A 512 3.57 23.35 -32.01
C ALA A 512 2.57 23.21 -33.17
N GLN A 513 2.77 22.20 -34.00
CA GLN A 513 1.85 21.86 -35.08
C GLN A 513 0.81 20.84 -34.60
N PRO A 514 -0.41 20.84 -35.16
CA PRO A 514 -1.42 19.83 -34.83
C PRO A 514 -0.88 18.40 -35.03
N PRO A 515 -1.27 17.44 -34.18
CA PRO A 515 -0.82 16.06 -34.33
C PRO A 515 -1.40 15.46 -35.62
N PRO A 516 -0.67 14.56 -36.30
CA PRO A 516 -1.20 13.87 -37.46
C PRO A 516 -2.44 13.06 -37.06
N HIS A 517 -3.49 13.08 -37.90
CA HIS A 517 -4.73 12.37 -37.62
C HIS A 517 -4.48 10.87 -37.50
N ARG A 518 -4.88 10.27 -36.38
CA ARG A 518 -4.80 8.83 -36.11
C ARG A 518 -6.22 8.30 -35.84
N PRO A 519 -6.66 7.23 -36.52
CA PRO A 519 -7.97 6.62 -36.24
C PRO A 519 -8.00 5.91 -34.89
N PHE A 520 -6.83 5.48 -34.39
CA PHE A 520 -6.67 4.74 -33.16
C PHE A 520 -5.43 5.20 -32.39
N VAL A 521 -5.58 5.37 -31.07
CA VAL A 521 -4.50 5.75 -30.14
C VAL A 521 -4.51 4.81 -28.95
N ALA A 522 -3.43 4.06 -28.76
CA ALA A 522 -3.23 3.18 -27.60
C ALA A 522 -2.75 4.00 -26.39
N ALA A 523 -3.68 4.50 -25.58
CA ALA A 523 -3.44 5.39 -24.45
C ALA A 523 -3.32 4.61 -23.12
N THR A 524 -2.52 3.53 -23.11
CA THR A 524 -2.40 2.61 -21.96
C THR A 524 -1.12 2.80 -21.14
N ARG A 525 -0.20 3.67 -21.56
CA ARG A 525 1.09 3.94 -20.90
C ARG A 525 1.46 5.42 -21.00
N PRO A 526 2.18 6.00 -20.02
CA PRO A 526 2.71 7.35 -20.14
C PRO A 526 3.61 7.51 -21.38
N GLY A 527 3.67 8.73 -21.92
CA GLY A 527 4.64 9.12 -22.94
C GLY A 527 6.02 9.38 -22.34
N ALA A 528 7.06 9.43 -23.18
CA ALA A 528 8.40 9.83 -22.74
C ALA A 528 8.43 11.31 -22.31
N ALA A 529 9.27 11.63 -21.33
CA ALA A 529 9.52 13.02 -20.94
C ALA A 529 10.32 13.75 -22.03
N CYS A 530 10.26 15.09 -22.05
CA CYS A 530 11.10 15.87 -22.97
C CYS A 530 12.59 15.69 -22.66
N LEU A 531 13.46 16.07 -23.61
CA LEU A 531 14.90 16.12 -23.32
C LEU A 531 15.17 17.11 -22.17
N GLN A 532 15.71 16.58 -21.08
CA GLN A 532 15.98 17.30 -19.82
C GLN A 532 17.34 16.90 -19.26
N THR A 533 17.94 17.78 -18.46
CA THR A 533 19.22 17.56 -17.74
C THR A 533 18.99 17.39 -16.23
N GLY A 534 20.01 16.98 -15.47
CA GLY A 534 19.89 16.78 -14.01
C GLY A 534 19.23 15.45 -13.60
N TRP A 535 18.49 15.43 -12.48
CA TRP A 535 17.86 14.22 -11.90
C TRP A 535 16.85 13.53 -12.82
N PHE A 536 16.27 14.29 -13.77
CA PHE A 536 15.35 13.79 -14.80
C PHE A 536 16.08 13.41 -16.12
N ALA A 537 17.41 13.49 -16.16
CA ALA A 537 18.21 13.06 -17.31
C ALA A 537 18.31 11.52 -17.32
N GLY A 538 17.45 10.87 -18.10
CA GLY A 538 17.33 9.41 -18.10
C GLY A 538 16.63 8.88 -16.85
N ASN A 539 16.93 7.65 -16.43
CA ASN A 539 16.22 6.97 -15.35
C ASN A 539 17.12 6.54 -14.17
N ALA A 540 18.25 7.22 -13.95
CA ALA A 540 19.21 6.82 -12.92
C ALA A 540 18.62 6.84 -11.49
N PHE A 541 17.64 7.72 -11.23
CA PHE A 541 17.00 7.91 -9.93
C PHE A 541 15.58 7.31 -9.85
N GLY A 542 15.15 6.54 -10.86
CA GLY A 542 13.80 5.96 -10.90
C GLY A 542 12.66 6.95 -11.13
N LEU A 543 12.97 8.23 -11.38
CA LEU A 543 12.03 9.33 -11.54
C LEU A 543 11.47 9.49 -12.96
N ASN A 544 12.00 8.73 -13.93
CA ASN A 544 11.58 8.76 -15.33
C ASN A 544 11.80 7.40 -16.02
N PRO A 545 11.09 6.34 -15.58
CA PRO A 545 11.16 4.99 -16.16
C PRO A 545 10.87 4.87 -17.65
N TRP A 546 10.22 5.86 -18.28
CA TRP A 546 9.94 5.85 -19.72
C TRP A 546 10.95 6.65 -20.56
N GLY A 547 11.93 7.29 -19.92
CA GLY A 547 13.08 7.93 -20.55
C GLY A 547 12.77 9.29 -21.19
N ASN A 548 13.82 9.92 -21.72
CA ASN A 548 13.74 11.21 -22.41
C ASN A 548 13.68 11.02 -23.93
N SER A 549 12.82 11.81 -24.57
CA SER A 549 12.66 11.85 -26.02
C SER A 549 12.34 13.28 -26.46
N GLU A 550 12.72 13.64 -27.69
CA GLU A 550 12.18 14.85 -28.33
C GLU A 550 10.70 14.66 -28.69
N ASP A 551 10.24 13.42 -28.89
CA ASP A 551 8.81 13.09 -29.06
C ASP A 551 8.13 13.01 -27.68
N CYS A 552 7.88 14.18 -27.08
CA CYS A 552 7.41 14.30 -25.70
C CYS A 552 6.10 15.07 -25.52
N LEU A 553 5.46 15.55 -26.60
CA LEU A 553 4.23 16.34 -26.54
C LEU A 553 2.98 15.46 -26.32
N HIS A 554 2.90 14.89 -25.11
CA HIS A 554 1.85 13.99 -24.67
C HIS A 554 1.08 14.54 -23.46
N LEU A 555 -0.17 14.14 -23.30
CA LEU A 555 -0.99 14.42 -22.12
C LEU A 555 -1.64 13.16 -21.57
N ASN A 556 -2.00 13.21 -20.30
CA ASN A 556 -2.73 12.16 -19.59
C ASN A 556 -4.12 12.68 -19.21
N VAL A 557 -5.15 11.86 -19.38
CA VAL A 557 -6.55 12.18 -19.04
C VAL A 557 -7.06 11.18 -18.01
N PHE A 558 -7.56 11.71 -16.90
CA PHE A 558 -8.22 10.96 -15.84
C PHE A 558 -9.66 11.45 -15.74
N THR A 559 -10.64 10.54 -15.83
CA THR A 559 -12.06 10.92 -15.77
C THR A 559 -12.87 9.91 -14.96
N PRO A 560 -13.86 10.34 -14.15
CA PRO A 560 -14.72 9.41 -13.42
C PRO A 560 -15.78 8.74 -14.31
N SER A 561 -15.99 9.24 -15.54
CA SER A 561 -17.00 8.71 -16.46
C SER A 561 -16.65 8.99 -17.92
N VAL A 562 -16.75 7.96 -18.77
CA VAL A 562 -16.64 8.10 -20.23
C VAL A 562 -18.04 8.18 -20.85
N PRO A 563 -18.32 9.13 -21.77
CA PRO A 563 -19.57 9.17 -22.51
C PRO A 563 -19.80 7.86 -23.27
N ALA A 564 -20.84 7.10 -22.90
CA ALA A 564 -21.18 5.87 -23.60
C ALA A 564 -21.95 6.19 -24.89
N THR A 565 -21.58 5.55 -26.01
CA THR A 565 -22.25 5.64 -27.32
C THR A 565 -23.71 5.17 -27.31
N ALA A 566 -24.19 4.57 -26.21
CA ALA A 566 -25.54 4.00 -26.08
C ALA A 566 -26.26 4.37 -24.75
N ALA A 567 -25.83 5.41 -24.03
CA ALA A 567 -26.54 5.82 -22.81
C ALA A 567 -27.78 6.65 -23.16
N THR A 568 -28.95 6.23 -22.67
CA THR A 568 -30.26 6.87 -22.84
C THR A 568 -30.41 8.19 -22.10
N THR A 569 -29.40 8.65 -21.36
CA THR A 569 -29.40 9.92 -20.62
C THR A 569 -28.09 10.69 -20.88
N PRO A 570 -28.12 11.95 -21.34
CA PRO A 570 -26.91 12.74 -21.52
C PRO A 570 -26.20 12.96 -20.18
N LEU A 571 -24.93 12.57 -20.08
CA LEU A 571 -24.11 12.88 -18.91
C LEU A 571 -23.89 14.39 -18.84
N LYS A 572 -24.12 14.99 -17.66
CA LYS A 572 -23.81 16.41 -17.41
C LYS A 572 -22.28 16.58 -17.49
N PRO A 573 -21.75 17.47 -18.36
CA PRO A 573 -20.31 17.68 -18.49
C PRO A 573 -19.72 18.19 -17.17
N LYS A 574 -18.52 17.72 -16.84
CA LYS A 574 -17.83 18.00 -15.58
C LYS A 574 -16.77 19.10 -15.76
N PRO A 575 -16.54 19.97 -14.76
CA PRO A 575 -15.40 20.90 -14.79
C PRO A 575 -14.09 20.16 -15.06
N VAL A 576 -13.22 20.73 -15.87
CA VAL A 576 -11.95 20.12 -16.30
C VAL A 576 -10.81 20.78 -15.55
N LEU A 577 -9.96 19.96 -14.92
CA LEU A 577 -8.71 20.41 -14.31
C LEU A 577 -7.57 20.07 -15.27
N LEU A 578 -6.88 21.09 -15.80
CA LEU A 578 -5.68 20.90 -16.63
C LEU A 578 -4.44 21.13 -15.78
N TRP A 579 -3.72 20.06 -15.51
CA TRP A 579 -2.45 20.11 -14.78
C TRP A 579 -1.27 20.33 -15.72
N LEU A 580 -0.48 21.36 -15.45
CA LEU A 580 0.82 21.62 -16.08
C LEU A 580 1.92 21.34 -15.05
N HIS A 581 2.80 20.39 -15.34
CA HIS A 581 3.90 20.08 -14.42
C HIS A 581 4.88 21.27 -14.31
N GLY A 582 5.48 21.43 -13.13
CA GLY A 582 6.52 22.44 -12.86
C GLY A 582 7.86 22.09 -13.52
N GLY A 583 8.92 22.75 -13.05
CA GLY A 583 10.33 22.53 -13.42
C GLY A 583 10.88 23.55 -14.43
N ALA A 584 10.32 24.76 -14.46
CA ALA A 584 10.80 25.89 -15.26
C ALA A 584 11.04 25.60 -16.77
N MET A 585 10.29 24.66 -17.36
CA MET A 585 10.49 24.16 -18.74
C MET A 585 11.84 23.45 -18.98
N LYS A 586 12.59 23.14 -17.91
CA LYS A 586 13.88 22.45 -17.93
C LYS A 586 13.81 21.05 -17.37
N THR A 587 12.95 20.82 -16.37
CA THR A 587 12.72 19.55 -15.71
C THR A 587 11.22 19.30 -15.50
N GLY A 588 10.82 18.08 -15.14
CA GLY A 588 9.43 17.74 -14.83
C GLY A 588 8.75 16.89 -15.89
N THR A 589 7.81 16.05 -15.45
CA THR A 589 7.16 15.06 -16.30
C THR A 589 5.69 14.91 -15.91
N GLY A 590 4.81 14.61 -16.87
CA GLY A 590 3.39 14.32 -16.62
C GLY A 590 3.13 12.94 -16.00
N GLU A 591 4.20 12.29 -15.54
CA GLU A 591 4.30 10.87 -15.22
C GLU A 591 4.28 10.57 -13.72
N SER A 592 4.82 11.46 -12.89
CA SER A 592 4.99 11.19 -11.46
C SER A 592 3.62 11.10 -10.76
N ASN A 593 3.39 9.97 -10.09
CA ASN A 593 2.27 9.79 -9.16
C ASN A 593 2.60 10.29 -7.74
N GLU A 594 3.82 10.80 -7.52
CA GLU A 594 4.32 11.28 -6.24
C GLU A 594 4.54 12.79 -6.29
N SER A 595 3.94 13.49 -5.34
CA SER A 595 4.34 14.81 -4.88
C SER A 595 5.61 14.65 -4.03
N ASN A 596 6.79 14.70 -4.64
CA ASN A 596 8.04 14.78 -3.89
C ASN A 596 8.68 16.15 -4.08
N GLU A 597 8.85 16.82 -2.95
CA GLU A 597 9.77 17.93 -2.69
C GLU A 597 11.21 17.38 -2.66
N SER A 598 12.14 17.97 -3.40
CA SER A 598 13.56 17.90 -3.03
C SER A 598 14.41 18.96 -3.75
N ASN A 599 15.15 19.72 -2.94
CA ASN A 599 16.16 20.73 -3.26
C ASN A 599 17.32 20.22 -4.13
N GLY A 600 17.88 21.10 -4.96
CA GLY A 600 19.21 20.89 -5.55
C GLY A 600 19.52 21.71 -6.81
N SER A 601 20.43 22.67 -6.66
CA SER A 601 21.09 23.52 -7.66
C SER A 601 21.94 22.75 -8.69
N ASP A 602 21.89 23.12 -9.98
CA ASP A 602 23.07 23.49 -10.81
C ASP A 602 22.72 23.69 -12.31
N GLY A 603 23.38 24.69 -12.93
CA GLY A 603 23.79 24.65 -14.35
C GLY A 603 22.90 25.33 -15.39
N SER A 604 23.19 26.60 -15.68
CA SER A 604 22.70 27.38 -16.84
C SER A 604 23.20 26.83 -18.18
N HIS A 605 22.36 26.81 -19.22
CA HIS A 605 22.79 26.95 -20.63
C HIS A 605 21.70 27.61 -21.48
N GLY A 606 21.99 28.81 -21.99
CA GLY A 606 21.16 29.51 -22.97
C GLY A 606 21.51 30.99 -23.07
N SER A 607 22.70 31.33 -23.58
CA SER A 607 23.01 32.71 -23.97
C SER A 607 22.50 33.03 -25.39
N ALA A 608 22.19 34.33 -25.57
CA ALA A 608 22.31 35.14 -26.78
C ALA A 608 21.40 34.88 -28.01
N ASP A 609 20.50 35.84 -28.24
CA ASP A 609 20.28 36.61 -29.48
C ASP A 609 19.83 35.97 -30.82
N ALA A 610 19.53 34.67 -30.93
CA ALA A 610 19.16 34.10 -32.24
C ALA A 610 17.87 33.27 -32.32
N ILE A 611 17.16 33.04 -31.21
CA ILE A 611 15.99 32.15 -31.19
C ILE A 611 14.75 32.96 -30.79
N PRO A 612 13.69 33.04 -31.63
CA PRO A 612 12.41 33.58 -31.21
C PRO A 612 11.94 32.80 -29.97
N GLY A 613 12.03 33.39 -28.79
CA GLY A 613 11.57 32.77 -27.56
C GLY A 613 10.07 32.47 -27.63
N ASN A 614 9.60 31.54 -26.78
CA ASN A 614 8.18 31.22 -26.49
C ASN A 614 7.58 29.92 -27.12
N TYR A 615 8.39 28.97 -27.60
CA TYR A 615 7.88 27.68 -28.12
C TYR A 615 7.17 26.83 -27.06
N ALA A 616 7.67 26.79 -25.82
CA ALA A 616 7.02 26.08 -24.72
C ALA A 616 5.60 26.59 -24.43
N THR A 617 5.36 27.90 -24.58
CA THR A 617 4.00 28.47 -24.48
C THR A 617 3.14 28.08 -25.66
N SER A 618 3.72 27.93 -26.85
CA SER A 618 3.03 27.36 -28.01
C SER A 618 2.56 25.93 -27.74
N ASP A 619 3.37 25.11 -27.07
CA ASP A 619 3.02 23.73 -26.70
C ASP A 619 1.87 23.71 -25.69
N LYS A 620 1.91 24.57 -24.66
CA LYS A 620 0.82 24.75 -23.68
C LYS A 620 -0.49 25.18 -24.36
N ILE A 621 -0.42 26.12 -25.31
CA ILE A 621 -1.58 26.56 -26.09
C ILE A 621 -2.12 25.40 -26.95
N ALA A 622 -1.24 24.58 -27.55
CA ALA A 622 -1.65 23.41 -28.31
C ALA A 622 -2.36 22.37 -27.43
N ALA A 623 -1.86 22.11 -26.22
CA ALA A 623 -2.52 21.24 -25.24
C ALA A 623 -3.90 21.77 -24.85
N LEU A 624 -4.04 23.07 -24.56
CA LEU A 624 -5.34 23.71 -24.27
C LEU A 624 -6.32 23.61 -25.44
N ARG A 625 -5.86 23.83 -26.67
CA ARG A 625 -6.68 23.64 -27.88
C ARG A 625 -7.12 22.20 -28.04
N TRP A 626 -6.22 21.24 -27.76
CA TRP A 626 -6.55 19.82 -27.78
C TRP A 626 -7.64 19.49 -26.74
N VAL A 627 -7.48 19.95 -25.49
CA VAL A 627 -8.47 19.75 -24.41
C VAL A 627 -9.83 20.30 -24.84
N ARG A 628 -9.88 21.54 -25.34
CA ARG A 628 -11.11 22.18 -25.79
C ARG A 628 -11.81 21.40 -26.91
N ALA A 629 -11.03 20.75 -27.79
CA ALA A 629 -11.56 20.00 -28.92
C ALA A 629 -12.01 18.56 -28.59
N HIS A 630 -11.41 17.91 -27.58
CA HIS A 630 -11.57 16.46 -27.37
C HIS A 630 -12.23 16.07 -26.03
N ILE A 631 -12.22 16.94 -25.00
CA ILE A 631 -12.62 16.56 -23.64
C ILE A 631 -14.12 16.31 -23.49
N ALA A 632 -14.97 17.07 -24.19
CA ALA A 632 -16.42 16.88 -24.18
C ALA A 632 -16.87 15.57 -24.84
N PRO A 633 -16.56 15.32 -26.13
CA PRO A 633 -17.05 14.13 -26.82
C PRO A 633 -16.43 12.82 -26.30
N GLY A 634 -15.14 12.84 -25.92
CA GLY A 634 -14.41 11.62 -25.55
C GLY A 634 -14.40 11.30 -24.06
N PHE A 635 -14.38 12.32 -23.20
CA PHE A 635 -13.98 12.14 -21.80
C PHE A 635 -14.96 12.74 -20.78
N GLY A 636 -16.07 13.36 -21.24
CA GLY A 636 -17.16 13.85 -20.40
C GLY A 636 -16.87 15.18 -19.68
N GLY A 637 -15.84 15.92 -20.10
CA GLY A 637 -15.50 17.24 -19.54
C GLY A 637 -16.24 18.40 -20.19
N ASP A 638 -16.33 19.53 -19.49
CA ASP A 638 -16.85 20.80 -19.99
C ASP A 638 -15.70 21.65 -20.58
N PRO A 639 -15.63 21.82 -21.91
CA PRO A 639 -14.56 22.60 -22.56
C PRO A 639 -14.70 24.12 -22.31
N THR A 640 -15.80 24.57 -21.72
CA THR A 640 -16.02 25.97 -21.33
C THR A 640 -15.69 26.24 -19.86
N ASN A 641 -15.42 25.20 -19.08
CA ASN A 641 -15.12 25.27 -17.65
C ASN A 641 -13.83 24.51 -17.33
N VAL A 642 -12.71 25.10 -17.75
CA VAL A 642 -11.36 24.54 -17.60
C VAL A 642 -10.57 25.38 -16.60
N THR A 643 -10.13 24.77 -15.50
CA THR A 643 -9.23 25.37 -14.52
C THR A 643 -7.81 24.86 -14.77
N ILE A 644 -6.85 25.77 -14.89
CA ILE A 644 -5.43 25.43 -15.05
C ILE A 644 -4.78 25.40 -13.66
N VAL A 645 -4.02 24.34 -13.37
CA VAL A 645 -3.27 24.14 -12.11
C VAL A 645 -1.87 23.61 -12.40
N GLY A 646 -0.93 23.80 -11.46
CA GLY A 646 0.44 23.29 -11.60
C GLY A 646 1.17 23.16 -10.25
N HIS A 647 2.33 22.50 -10.27
CA HIS A 647 3.23 22.34 -9.11
C HIS A 647 4.29 23.46 -9.07
N TRP A 648 4.78 23.78 -7.87
CA TRP A 648 5.85 24.76 -7.63
C TRP A 648 7.11 24.52 -8.48
N THR A 649 7.50 25.61 -9.14
CA THR A 649 8.84 26.18 -9.39
C THR A 649 8.61 27.44 -10.22
N THR A 650 7.86 28.38 -9.65
CA THR A 650 8.22 29.81 -9.73
C THR A 650 9.42 29.91 -8.79
N VAL A 651 10.69 30.09 -9.16
CA VAL A 651 11.40 30.71 -10.29
C VAL A 651 12.84 30.18 -10.23
N VAL A 652 13.52 29.77 -11.32
CA VAL A 652 15.01 29.84 -11.38
C VAL A 652 15.50 29.97 -12.83
N ASP A 653 15.89 31.19 -13.21
CA ASP A 653 16.92 31.40 -14.25
C ASP A 653 17.72 32.70 -14.09
N GLY A 654 17.80 33.27 -12.88
CA GLY A 654 18.47 34.56 -12.65
C GLY A 654 17.87 35.75 -13.44
N VAL A 655 16.81 35.50 -14.22
CA VAL A 655 16.04 36.47 -14.98
C VAL A 655 14.60 36.28 -14.54
N TYR A 656 14.08 37.28 -13.84
CA TYR A 656 12.66 37.40 -13.56
C TYR A 656 11.90 37.28 -14.87
N THR A 657 10.85 36.45 -14.90
CA THR A 657 9.83 36.60 -15.95
C THR A 657 8.96 37.82 -15.66
N LEU A 658 9.60 38.98 -15.51
CA LEU A 658 9.02 40.30 -15.77
C LEU A 658 9.66 40.99 -16.98
N ASP A 659 10.61 40.38 -17.68
CA ASP A 659 11.14 40.93 -18.95
C ASP A 659 10.26 40.67 -20.20
N VAL A 660 9.13 39.96 -20.02
CA VAL A 660 8.10 39.78 -21.06
C VAL A 660 6.71 40.37 -20.71
N PRO A 661 6.25 40.57 -19.46
CA PRO A 661 4.84 40.88 -19.23
C PRO A 661 4.48 42.36 -19.25
N VAL A 662 5.27 43.32 -18.75
CA VAL A 662 4.74 44.71 -18.59
C VAL A 662 4.41 45.36 -19.93
N ALA A 663 5.31 45.30 -20.92
CA ALA A 663 5.08 45.87 -22.25
C ALA A 663 3.97 45.15 -23.05
N ARG A 664 3.70 43.87 -22.75
CA ARG A 664 2.60 43.10 -23.37
C ARG A 664 1.27 43.36 -22.67
N VAL A 665 1.28 43.43 -21.34
CA VAL A 665 0.15 43.81 -20.50
C VAL A 665 -0.29 45.25 -20.80
N ALA A 666 0.66 46.16 -21.06
CA ALA A 666 0.38 47.53 -21.50
C ALA A 666 -0.45 47.59 -22.81
N LYS A 667 -0.39 46.55 -23.65
CA LYS A 667 -1.21 46.44 -24.87
C LYS A 667 -2.66 46.00 -24.59
N GLY A 668 -3.01 45.78 -23.32
CA GLY A 668 -4.35 45.49 -22.83
C GLY A 668 -4.87 44.10 -23.22
N ARG A 669 -6.19 43.89 -23.05
CA ARG A 669 -6.90 42.59 -23.24
C ARG A 669 -6.71 41.90 -24.59
N LYS A 670 -6.18 42.60 -25.60
CA LYS A 670 -5.93 42.03 -26.93
C LYS A 670 -4.59 41.29 -27.00
N ALA A 671 -3.66 41.63 -26.12
CA ALA A 671 -2.32 41.05 -26.08
C ALA A 671 -2.15 40.01 -24.97
N VAL A 672 -3.04 40.02 -23.97
CA VAL A 672 -3.05 39.07 -22.85
C VAL A 672 -4.48 38.55 -22.61
N ASN A 673 -4.61 37.31 -22.15
CA ASN A 673 -5.92 36.73 -21.90
C ASN A 673 -6.60 37.42 -20.70
N PRO A 674 -7.86 37.84 -20.82
CA PRO A 674 -8.59 38.48 -19.74
C PRO A 674 -9.02 37.41 -18.73
N VAL A 675 -8.22 37.23 -17.69
CA VAL A 675 -8.53 36.37 -16.54
C VAL A 675 -8.71 37.23 -15.29
N ARG A 676 -9.35 36.69 -14.25
CA ARG A 676 -9.33 37.28 -12.91
C ARG A 676 -8.02 36.89 -12.23
N MET A 677 -7.26 37.86 -11.73
CA MET A 677 -5.93 37.67 -11.15
C MET A 677 -5.88 38.26 -9.75
N ILE A 678 -5.23 37.56 -8.82
CA ILE A 678 -4.76 38.08 -7.54
C ILE A 678 -3.23 37.97 -7.52
N LEU A 679 -2.56 38.96 -6.95
CA LEU A 679 -1.11 39.11 -6.94
C LEU A 679 -0.66 39.48 -5.53
N GLY A 680 0.36 38.80 -5.02
CA GLY A 680 1.01 39.07 -3.73
C GLY A 680 2.42 39.64 -3.91
N PHE A 681 2.90 40.41 -2.93
CA PHE A 681 4.31 40.81 -2.82
C PHE A 681 4.78 40.72 -1.36
N MET A 682 6.03 40.28 -1.16
CA MET A 682 6.72 40.32 0.14
C MET A 682 7.94 41.26 0.07
N PRO A 683 8.05 42.29 0.93
CA PRO A 683 9.15 43.26 0.90
C PRO A 683 10.53 42.73 1.28
N ASP A 684 10.64 41.56 1.92
CA ASP A 684 11.89 41.07 2.53
C ASP A 684 12.33 39.67 2.03
N GLU A 685 11.98 39.31 0.80
CA GLU A 685 12.24 37.97 0.25
C GLU A 685 13.61 37.84 -0.46
N GLY A 686 14.41 38.90 -0.51
CA GLY A 686 15.74 38.88 -1.11
C GLY A 686 16.68 37.82 -0.50
N GLN A 687 16.46 37.40 0.74
CA GLN A 687 17.25 36.36 1.40
C GLN A 687 17.09 34.99 0.74
N SER A 688 15.87 34.58 0.39
CA SER A 688 15.61 33.29 -0.27
C SER A 688 16.13 33.28 -1.72
N LEU A 689 16.19 34.44 -2.36
CA LEU A 689 16.70 34.60 -3.72
C LEU A 689 18.23 34.60 -3.81
N LEU A 690 18.90 34.98 -2.72
CA LEU A 690 20.35 35.18 -2.64
C LEU A 690 21.06 34.08 -1.85
N GLU A 691 20.37 32.97 -1.54
CA GLU A 691 20.77 31.83 -0.69
C GLU A 691 22.28 31.63 -0.45
N THR A 692 23.10 31.65 -1.51
CA THR A 692 24.55 31.42 -1.45
C THR A 692 25.42 32.62 -1.85
N GLU A 693 24.83 33.70 -2.36
CA GLU A 693 25.54 34.85 -2.94
C GLU A 693 26.01 35.86 -1.89
N LEU A 694 25.18 36.13 -0.88
CA LEU A 694 25.58 36.94 0.28
C LEU A 694 25.80 36.01 1.48
N PRO A 695 27.06 35.68 1.84
CA PRO A 695 27.35 34.67 2.83
C PRO A 695 27.10 35.20 4.26
N GLY A 696 25.85 35.16 4.73
CA GLY A 696 25.45 35.40 6.11
C GLY A 696 25.83 36.77 6.74
N PRO A 697 25.30 37.05 7.94
CA PRO A 697 25.46 38.36 8.59
C PRO A 697 26.88 38.68 9.09
N HIS A 698 27.79 37.69 9.16
CA HIS A 698 29.10 37.85 9.80
C HIS A 698 30.30 37.97 8.83
N LEU A 699 30.10 37.91 7.50
CA LEU A 699 31.22 37.88 6.54
C LEU A 699 31.32 39.10 5.62
N THR A 700 30.26 39.91 5.48
CA THR A 700 30.34 41.18 4.76
C THR A 700 30.53 42.32 5.76
N SER A 701 31.78 42.69 6.02
CA SER A 701 32.14 43.73 6.99
C SER A 701 31.71 45.16 6.60
N SER A 702 31.05 45.36 5.44
CA SER A 702 30.52 46.65 5.02
C SER A 702 29.39 46.52 3.99
N PHE A 703 28.44 47.47 4.03
CA PHE A 703 27.31 47.54 3.09
C PHE A 703 27.76 47.69 1.63
N ARG A 704 28.83 48.46 1.38
CA ARG A 704 29.47 48.56 0.06
C ARG A 704 29.98 47.19 -0.42
N GLY A 705 30.59 46.41 0.47
CA GLY A 705 31.03 45.04 0.16
C GLY A 705 29.87 44.12 -0.23
N GLY A 706 28.73 44.22 0.46
CA GLY A 706 27.50 43.50 0.10
C GLY A 706 27.00 43.86 -1.30
N LEU A 707 26.90 45.16 -1.62
CA LEU A 707 26.52 45.63 -2.95
C LEU A 707 27.53 45.21 -4.04
N ASP A 708 28.83 45.19 -3.75
CA ASP A 708 29.86 44.75 -4.68
C ASP A 708 29.73 43.25 -5.01
N VAL A 709 29.34 42.42 -4.03
CA VAL A 709 29.04 41.00 -4.23
C VAL A 709 27.80 40.82 -5.10
N LEU A 710 26.76 41.64 -4.89
CA LEU A 710 25.56 41.62 -5.74
C LEU A 710 25.87 42.04 -7.18
N VAL A 711 26.77 43.02 -7.37
CA VAL A 711 27.25 43.41 -8.70
C VAL A 711 28.08 42.30 -9.34
N ALA A 712 28.95 41.64 -8.58
CA ALA A 712 29.79 40.55 -9.07
C ALA A 712 28.97 39.32 -9.52
N ASN A 713 27.86 39.03 -8.84
CA ASN A 713 26.94 37.94 -9.20
C ASN A 713 25.82 38.36 -10.18
N GLY A 714 25.85 39.61 -10.67
CA GLY A 714 24.89 40.10 -11.67
C GLY A 714 23.48 40.36 -11.13
N ARG A 715 23.30 40.49 -9.81
CA ARG A 715 22.02 40.80 -9.16
C ARG A 715 21.71 42.29 -9.09
N ALA A 716 22.73 43.13 -9.18
CA ALA A 716 22.60 44.58 -9.32
C ALA A 716 23.60 45.09 -10.36
N THR A 717 23.29 46.18 -11.04
CA THR A 717 24.28 46.87 -11.88
C THR A 717 25.16 47.78 -11.03
N ARG A 718 26.39 48.04 -11.48
CA ARG A 718 27.29 49.01 -10.82
C ARG A 718 26.62 50.38 -10.63
N ALA A 719 25.85 50.83 -11.62
CA ALA A 719 25.12 52.09 -11.56
C ALA A 719 24.00 52.09 -10.50
N GLN A 720 23.28 50.98 -10.33
CA GLN A 720 22.28 50.83 -9.26
C GLN A 720 22.95 50.81 -7.88
N ALA A 721 24.05 50.06 -7.72
CA ALA A 721 24.80 50.01 -6.47
C ALA A 721 25.33 51.41 -6.08
N ASP A 722 25.87 52.16 -7.03
CA ASP A 722 26.39 53.50 -6.78
C ASP A 722 25.26 54.50 -6.46
N ALA A 723 24.11 54.40 -7.13
CA ALA A 723 22.92 55.21 -6.82
C ALA A 723 22.36 54.93 -5.41
N VAL A 724 22.36 53.66 -4.98
CA VAL A 724 21.97 53.27 -3.61
C VAL A 724 22.91 53.88 -2.58
N LEU A 725 24.23 53.84 -2.83
CA LEU A 725 25.24 54.42 -1.95
C LEU A 725 25.18 55.95 -1.90
N GLU A 726 24.89 56.61 -3.03
CA GLU A 726 24.76 58.07 -3.12
C GLU A 726 23.42 58.59 -2.58
N SER A 727 22.38 57.74 -2.50
CA SER A 727 21.05 58.13 -2.03
C SER A 727 21.03 58.61 -0.59
N GLY A 728 21.98 58.14 0.24
CA GLY A 728 22.00 58.40 1.68
C GLY A 728 20.82 57.80 2.46
N LEU A 729 19.98 56.97 1.83
CA LEU A 729 18.78 56.39 2.44
C LEU A 729 19.07 55.24 3.41
N TRP A 730 20.28 54.68 3.35
CA TRP A 730 20.70 53.52 4.13
C TRP A 730 21.79 53.92 5.11
N VAL A 731 21.49 53.86 6.41
CA VAL A 731 22.46 54.06 7.50
C VAL A 731 22.66 52.71 8.19
N VAL A 732 23.87 52.16 8.08
CA VAL A 732 24.27 50.88 8.68
C VAL A 732 25.24 51.17 9.81
N ASP A 733 24.88 50.83 11.05
CA ASP A 733 25.75 51.05 12.21
C ASP A 733 26.83 49.97 12.28
N GLY A 734 28.07 50.35 12.57
CA GLY A 734 29.26 49.51 12.39
C GLY A 734 29.77 48.82 13.65
N SER A 735 28.95 48.66 14.70
CA SER A 735 29.40 48.12 15.99
C SER A 735 29.14 46.61 16.12
N ASP A 736 30.20 45.83 15.93
CA ASP A 736 30.27 44.36 16.09
C ASP A 736 30.23 43.86 17.57
N GLU A 737 29.62 44.57 18.52
CA GLU A 737 29.64 44.17 19.94
C GLU A 737 28.32 43.56 20.41
N GLU A 738 28.43 42.32 20.90
CA GLU A 738 27.40 41.51 21.56
C GLU A 738 26.75 42.26 22.74
N GLU A 739 25.53 42.80 22.60
CA GLU A 739 24.62 42.94 23.75
C GLU A 739 23.15 43.12 23.36
N GLU A 740 22.28 42.63 24.25
CA GLU A 740 20.83 42.47 24.13
C GLU A 740 20.05 43.73 23.68
N SER A 741 19.28 43.56 22.60
CA SER A 741 17.94 44.12 22.35
C SER A 741 17.66 45.61 22.65
N ALA A 742 17.44 46.42 21.60
CA ALA A 742 16.22 47.22 21.39
C ALA A 742 16.38 48.28 20.29
N SER A 743 15.67 48.11 19.18
CA SER A 743 15.00 49.24 18.50
C SER A 743 13.94 48.71 17.54
N PHE A 744 12.73 48.54 18.07
CA PHE A 744 11.51 48.45 17.28
C PHE A 744 10.90 49.84 17.13
N LEU A 745 10.35 50.07 15.94
CA LEU A 745 9.44 51.12 15.48
C LEU A 745 10.07 52.36 14.82
N GLY A 746 9.78 52.47 13.52
CA GLY A 746 9.62 53.76 12.86
C GLY A 746 8.89 53.63 11.52
N ASN A 747 7.63 54.07 11.47
CA ASN A 747 7.17 54.78 10.28
C ASN A 747 8.03 56.06 10.22
N GLU A 748 8.92 56.16 9.22
CA GLU A 748 9.94 57.22 8.99
C GLU A 748 11.34 57.07 9.67
N GLY A 749 11.93 55.86 9.82
CA GLY A 749 13.28 55.68 10.39
C GLY A 749 14.02 54.37 10.02
N THR A 750 14.58 54.29 8.81
CA THR A 750 15.36 53.16 8.28
C THR A 750 16.80 53.14 8.78
N LEU A 751 17.03 52.53 9.94
CA LEU A 751 18.37 52.07 10.35
C LEU A 751 18.40 50.55 10.23
N TYR A 752 19.27 50.03 9.38
CA TYR A 752 19.48 48.59 9.24
C TYR A 752 20.62 48.19 10.17
N PRO A 753 20.42 47.18 11.03
CA PRO A 753 21.37 46.84 12.09
C PRO A 753 22.68 46.25 11.56
N ASP A 754 22.69 45.76 10.32
CA ASP A 754 23.88 45.22 9.69
C ASP A 754 23.88 45.39 8.16
N ALA A 755 25.05 45.23 7.56
CA ALA A 755 25.29 45.35 6.13
C ALA A 755 24.54 44.28 5.31
N TYR A 756 24.23 43.15 5.92
CA TYR A 756 23.57 42.03 5.29
C TYR A 756 22.09 42.35 5.04
N ASN A 757 21.34 42.75 6.07
CA ASN A 757 19.94 43.14 6.00
C ASN A 757 19.72 44.32 5.07
N ALA A 758 20.63 45.30 5.09
CA ALA A 758 20.60 46.42 4.14
C ALA A 758 20.73 45.94 2.69
N SER A 759 21.62 44.98 2.42
CA SER A 759 21.83 44.43 1.07
C SER A 759 20.66 43.56 0.60
N ILE A 760 20.04 42.79 1.51
CA ILE A 760 18.84 41.99 1.23
C ILE A 760 17.65 42.86 0.83
N ALA A 761 17.40 43.94 1.57
CA ALA A 761 16.26 44.81 1.31
C ALA A 761 16.41 45.58 -0.02
N VAL A 762 17.62 46.03 -0.37
CA VAL A 762 17.90 46.63 -1.69
C VAL A 762 17.55 45.67 -2.84
N VAL A 763 17.89 44.38 -2.71
CA VAL A 763 17.58 43.38 -3.74
C VAL A 763 16.09 43.08 -3.79
N SER A 764 15.43 42.99 -2.64
CA SER A 764 13.98 42.76 -2.56
C SER A 764 13.21 43.89 -3.25
N ASP A 765 13.56 45.13 -2.95
CA ASP A 765 12.93 46.32 -3.56
C ASP A 765 13.13 46.37 -5.07
N THR A 766 14.38 46.18 -5.51
CA THR A 766 14.75 46.34 -6.92
C THR A 766 14.26 45.19 -7.79
N ALA A 767 14.17 43.97 -7.25
CA ALA A 767 13.96 42.76 -8.03
C ALA A 767 12.55 42.16 -7.89
N LEU A 768 11.83 42.45 -6.80
CA LEU A 768 10.47 41.95 -6.56
C LEU A 768 9.44 43.08 -6.50
N GLN A 769 9.63 44.03 -5.60
CA GLN A 769 8.60 45.03 -5.28
C GLN A 769 8.40 46.05 -6.41
N CYS A 770 9.49 46.55 -7.01
CA CYS A 770 9.41 47.52 -8.11
C CYS A 770 8.73 46.92 -9.36
N ASP A 771 9.14 45.73 -9.79
CA ASP A 771 8.58 45.10 -10.99
C ASP A 771 7.15 44.61 -10.78
N GLY A 772 6.86 44.08 -9.58
CA GLY A 772 5.53 43.68 -9.18
C GLY A 772 4.55 44.86 -9.18
N SER A 773 4.92 45.96 -8.54
CA SER A 773 4.11 47.18 -8.53
C SER A 773 3.97 47.81 -9.93
N ALA A 774 5.01 47.76 -10.76
CA ALA A 774 4.94 48.17 -12.16
C ALA A 774 3.97 47.30 -12.97
N PHE A 775 4.01 45.98 -12.81
CA PHE A 775 3.06 45.07 -13.45
C PHE A 775 1.62 45.32 -12.99
N ALA A 776 1.41 45.47 -11.68
CA ALA A 776 0.11 45.75 -11.11
C ALA A 776 -0.48 47.06 -11.65
N SER A 777 0.32 48.12 -11.64
CA SER A 777 -0.09 49.45 -12.11
C SER A 777 -0.39 49.46 -13.61
N VAL A 778 0.47 48.84 -14.43
CA VAL A 778 0.27 48.76 -15.89
C VAL A 778 -0.89 47.84 -16.26
N GLY A 779 -1.07 46.73 -15.57
CA GLY A 779 -2.20 45.81 -15.76
C GLY A 779 -3.53 46.44 -15.42
N ALA A 780 -3.58 47.21 -14.32
CA ALA A 780 -4.74 48.01 -13.96
C ALA A 780 -5.01 49.11 -14.99
N ALA A 781 -3.98 49.89 -15.37
CA ALA A 781 -4.11 50.99 -16.31
C ALA A 781 -4.54 50.55 -17.72
N ALA A 782 -4.04 49.40 -18.20
CA ALA A 782 -4.38 48.85 -19.50
C ALA A 782 -5.65 47.99 -19.51
N ALA A 783 -6.34 47.87 -18.35
CA ALA A 783 -7.47 46.97 -18.13
C ALA A 783 -7.21 45.54 -18.64
N ALA A 784 -5.96 45.08 -18.51
CA ALA A 784 -5.45 43.89 -19.17
C ALA A 784 -6.14 42.61 -18.70
N PHE A 785 -6.64 42.62 -17.46
CA PHE A 785 -7.30 41.52 -16.78
C PHE A 785 -8.82 41.78 -16.58
N GLU A 786 -9.58 40.75 -16.25
CA GLU A 786 -11.01 40.87 -15.92
C GLU A 786 -11.20 41.54 -14.54
N SER A 787 -10.37 41.15 -13.57
CA SER A 787 -10.19 41.82 -12.28
C SER A 787 -8.75 41.57 -11.80
N LEU A 788 -8.10 42.57 -11.21
CA LEU A 788 -6.77 42.45 -10.63
C LEU A 788 -6.83 42.86 -9.16
N TRP A 789 -6.47 41.93 -8.27
CA TRP A 789 -6.36 42.15 -6.83
C TRP A 789 -4.88 42.08 -6.45
N VAL A 790 -4.42 43.01 -5.62
CA VAL A 790 -3.01 43.07 -5.22
C VAL A 790 -2.96 43.16 -3.70
N TYR A 791 -2.17 42.30 -3.07
CA TYR A 791 -1.87 42.35 -1.65
C TYR A 791 -0.36 42.42 -1.44
N SER A 792 0.05 43.00 -0.31
CA SER A 792 1.45 43.02 0.12
C SER A 792 1.52 42.54 1.56
N MET A 793 2.53 41.72 1.88
CA MET A 793 2.75 41.16 3.21
C MET A 793 4.08 41.66 3.78
N ASP A 794 4.03 42.54 4.78
CA ASP A 794 5.20 43.22 5.37
C ASP A 794 6.06 42.35 6.32
N ARG A 795 6.17 41.02 6.09
CA ARG A 795 6.94 40.14 6.99
C ARG A 795 7.89 39.22 6.24
N ALA A 796 9.18 39.38 6.50
CA ALA A 796 10.25 38.45 6.11
C ALA A 796 10.22 37.14 6.91
N TYR A 797 10.71 36.09 6.29
CA TYR A 797 10.83 34.79 6.93
C TYR A 797 12.13 34.07 6.55
N GLY A 798 12.88 33.61 7.56
CA GLY A 798 14.09 32.82 7.36
C GLY A 798 13.82 31.33 7.11
N LEU A 799 14.74 30.66 6.41
CA LEU A 799 14.70 29.22 6.14
C LEU A 799 14.70 28.39 7.43
N SER A 800 13.85 27.36 7.47
CA SER A 800 13.60 26.50 8.64
C SER A 800 14.84 25.83 9.25
N TYR A 801 15.96 25.74 8.51
CA TYR A 801 17.23 25.15 8.97
C TYR A 801 18.33 26.17 9.35
N TYR A 802 18.08 27.48 9.24
CA TYR A 802 19.01 28.54 9.65
C TYR A 802 18.46 29.33 10.85
N ASN A 803 18.82 28.92 12.06
CA ASN A 803 18.33 29.53 13.32
C ASN A 803 19.48 30.00 14.23
N TRP A 804 20.30 30.95 13.74
CA TRP A 804 21.51 31.42 14.45
C TRP A 804 21.21 32.12 15.79
N TYR A 805 19.99 32.65 15.97
CA TYR A 805 19.59 33.44 17.14
C TYR A 805 18.59 32.73 18.08
N GLY A 806 18.31 31.43 17.87
CA GLY A 806 17.32 30.68 18.66
C GLY A 806 15.89 31.23 18.56
N ALA A 807 15.63 32.10 17.59
CA ALA A 807 14.36 32.79 17.39
C ALA A 807 13.38 31.99 16.51
N CYS A 808 13.84 30.95 15.81
CA CYS A 808 13.06 30.24 14.79
C CYS A 808 12.56 28.88 15.28
N GLY A 809 11.30 28.81 15.71
CA GLY A 809 10.68 27.57 16.20
C GLY A 809 9.25 27.44 15.69
N SER A 810 8.91 26.29 15.08
CA SER A 810 7.57 26.00 14.57
C SER A 810 6.54 26.15 15.68
N PRO A 811 5.45 26.91 15.47
CA PRO A 811 4.41 27.10 16.49
C PRO A 811 3.48 25.88 16.52
N THR A 812 4.02 24.67 16.63
CA THR A 812 3.27 23.41 16.63
C THR A 812 2.68 23.16 18.02
N GLY A 813 1.35 23.00 18.08
CA GLY A 813 0.63 22.65 19.31
C GLY A 813 0.69 23.67 20.46
N ASN A 814 1.07 24.93 20.20
CA ASN A 814 1.09 26.00 21.21
C ASN A 814 0.32 27.23 20.70
N GLU A 815 -0.92 27.39 21.15
CA GLU A 815 -1.81 28.51 20.79
C GLU A 815 -1.24 29.89 21.15
N HIS A 816 -0.35 29.95 22.14
CA HIS A 816 0.27 31.19 22.62
C HIS A 816 1.60 31.51 21.93
N ALA A 817 2.12 30.62 21.08
CA ALA A 817 3.31 30.91 20.29
C ALA A 817 2.97 31.97 19.22
N PRO A 818 3.60 33.14 19.24
CA PRO A 818 3.38 34.14 18.20
C PRO A 818 3.92 33.62 16.87
N TYR A 819 3.17 33.81 15.77
CA TYR A 819 3.64 33.52 14.40
C TYR A 819 4.98 34.20 14.06
N CYS A 820 5.36 35.23 14.82
CA CYS A 820 6.44 36.17 14.54
C CYS A 820 7.85 35.68 14.90
N ARG A 821 8.11 34.37 14.93
CA ARG A 821 9.41 33.83 15.35
C ARG A 821 10.00 32.91 14.27
N CYS A 822 10.20 33.49 13.08
CA CYS A 822 10.69 32.93 11.81
C CYS A 822 10.05 31.63 11.30
N HIS A 823 9.41 31.68 10.11
CA HIS A 823 9.14 30.51 9.27
C HIS A 823 8.92 30.90 7.82
N SER A 824 9.77 30.38 6.92
CA SER A 824 10.08 30.80 5.53
C SER A 824 8.87 31.15 4.64
N GLY A 825 9.13 31.66 3.42
CA GLY A 825 8.13 31.87 2.33
C GLY A 825 7.31 30.63 1.93
N ASP A 826 7.41 29.56 2.70
CA ASP A 826 6.54 28.41 2.73
C ASP A 826 5.20 28.77 3.39
N LEU A 827 4.27 29.33 2.62
CA LEU A 827 2.91 29.70 3.04
C LEU A 827 2.17 28.60 3.83
N TYR A 828 2.55 27.33 3.68
CA TYR A 828 1.99 26.23 4.45
C TYR A 828 2.36 26.28 5.94
N GLU A 829 3.47 26.92 6.34
CA GLU A 829 3.85 27.09 7.75
C GLU A 829 3.15 28.31 8.39
N VAL A 830 2.82 29.32 7.59
CA VAL A 830 2.15 30.57 8.01
C VAL A 830 0.66 30.37 8.28
N PHE A 831 -0.03 29.51 7.52
CA PHE A 831 -1.46 29.25 7.69
C PHE A 831 -1.78 27.97 8.47
N GLY A 832 -0.75 27.32 9.05
CA GLY A 832 -0.91 26.23 10.03
C GLY A 832 -1.02 24.83 9.42
N THR A 833 -0.27 24.54 8.35
CA THR A 833 -0.35 23.27 7.62
C THR A 833 0.71 22.26 8.01
N TYR A 834 0.72 21.92 9.29
CA TYR A 834 1.68 20.96 9.84
C TYR A 834 1.20 19.49 9.75
N TYR A 835 -0.01 19.26 9.23
CA TYR A 835 -0.53 17.93 8.91
C TYR A 835 0.33 17.17 7.87
N LEU A 836 0.96 17.87 6.92
CA LEU A 836 1.85 17.27 5.92
C LEU A 836 3.11 16.63 6.53
N PHE A 837 3.50 17.05 7.73
CA PHE A 837 4.67 16.57 8.47
C PHE A 837 4.30 15.84 9.77
N ASP A 838 3.03 15.42 9.92
CA ASP A 838 2.49 14.71 11.08
C ASP A 838 2.64 15.48 12.43
N GLN A 839 2.68 16.82 12.36
CA GLN A 839 2.78 17.72 13.51
C GLN A 839 1.39 18.28 13.90
N PRO A 840 1.13 18.56 15.19
CA PRO A 840 -0.16 19.05 15.66
C PRO A 840 -0.45 20.48 15.17
N VAL A 841 -1.68 20.71 14.71
CA VAL A 841 -2.22 22.06 14.42
C VAL A 841 -2.12 22.95 15.65
N ARG A 842 -1.85 24.25 15.44
CA ARG A 842 -1.65 25.23 16.52
C ARG A 842 -2.97 25.65 17.14
N VAL A 843 -3.96 25.96 16.31
CA VAL A 843 -5.35 26.27 16.67
C VAL A 843 -6.30 25.63 15.64
N ASP A 844 -7.53 25.33 16.05
CA ASP A 844 -8.51 24.66 15.19
C ASP A 844 -8.93 25.48 13.94
N ASP A 845 -8.70 26.80 13.97
CA ASP A 845 -8.99 27.75 12.88
C ASP A 845 -7.86 27.84 11.82
N ASP A 846 -6.73 27.14 12.02
CA ASP A 846 -5.66 27.08 11.03
C ASP A 846 -6.17 26.42 9.73
N ILE A 847 -5.81 26.99 8.58
CA ILE A 847 -6.38 26.63 7.28
C ILE A 847 -5.55 25.50 6.67
N TYR A 848 -6.19 24.36 6.35
CA TYR A 848 -5.53 23.30 5.60
C TYR A 848 -5.12 23.81 4.20
N PHE A 849 -3.81 23.86 3.89
CA PHE A 849 -3.21 24.21 2.60
C PHE A 849 -3.47 23.15 1.51
N THR A 850 -4.75 22.86 1.27
CA THR A 850 -5.24 22.11 0.10
C THR A 850 -6.20 22.95 -0.73
N ASN A 851 -6.42 24.22 -0.38
CA ASN A 851 -7.30 25.14 -1.09
C ASN A 851 -6.61 26.49 -1.35
N ALA A 852 -6.24 26.70 -2.61
CA ALA A 852 -6.29 27.99 -3.31
C ALA A 852 -5.58 29.21 -2.67
N VAL A 853 -4.26 29.18 -2.53
CA VAL A 853 -3.44 30.41 -2.51
C VAL A 853 -2.18 30.17 -3.35
N GLN A 854 -1.84 31.12 -4.23
CA GLN A 854 -0.73 31.06 -5.18
C GLN A 854 0.12 32.31 -4.92
N ASP A 855 1.40 32.13 -4.56
CA ASP A 855 2.38 33.23 -4.49
C ASP A 855 3.20 33.30 -5.80
N MET A 856 3.76 34.47 -6.11
CA MET A 856 4.67 34.67 -7.25
C MET A 856 6.12 34.73 -6.83
#